data_AF-A0A847YD58-F1
#
_entry.id   AF-A0A847YD58-F1
#
_cell.length_a   1.000
_cell.length_b   1.000
_cell.length_c   1.000
_cell.angle_alpha   90.00
_cell.angle_beta   90.00
_cell.angle_gamma   90.00
#
_symmetry.space_group_name_H-M   'P 1'
#
loop_
_entity.id
_entity.type
_entity.pdbx_description
1 polymer ?
#
loop_
_entity_poly.entity_id
_entity_poly.type
_entity_poly.pdbx_seq_one_letter_code
_entity_poly.pdbx_strand_id
1 'polypeptide(L)'
;MSCSIGRFFVPPTFVDLLRHRAEHQPDDTAFIYLADGENEEIRITYRELDRRVRAIAAWLESHGLCGERVLLLYPPGLDFIAAFFGCLYAGAVAVPVYPPRRNRSLERIQAISDNAQAKAALTTAAVRERVDGVIHDTPDLLKLNWLTTSEQEPAPPDDWRRPDISGETLAFLQYTSGSTGTPKGVMLSHSNLMHNSALICHAFEHRRSGTGVYWLPSYHDMGLIGGILQPVFVGRPNVMMSPMAFLQKPYRWPAAISKYRGTTSGGPNFAFDLCVRSITPEQREGLDLSCWEVAFNGAEPVRAETIERFSEYFAPCGFRREAFYPCYGLAEATLIVTGGFVRQAPVLRRFEAESVARGTPRLTEDGGHRVQTLVGCGTPLPDVEVAIVDPQTRRRLGEGEVGEIWVRGPSVAQGYWKNPDATEETFGGILSDSGEGPFMRTGDLGFLLDGELFVTGRIKDMIIVRGVNVYPHDVERTAQRADDRLRPNAGACFTVEEDGRERLVLIQEVERHVKQGFDEIFSAVRRAVSLEHELPLDAVVLIKPGSIPRTSSNKIQRFACRRAYLEGTLSVVAEWRAGAAAPAEATPPGGATSLDSPASLAAAESAGTGGNGSVRGGMESAPGDATGGLQRLREHLAAATDDAWQAAGGGHPRESAGVAADTRTPVAAADRRQIIEAVLEEVRRVGKDRAAGITLDSSIAELGLDSLERMEILASLEERFGGRFPEEVLPDLETARQVVEAVERYLGGGGVEIRNRTAFFQPGQEIPPECWDVERFPEYTALKERLRILEEAGLGNPFFMVHEGITNDRTVIGGREYINYSSYNYLGMSGDPVVIRAVREAVERYGTSVSASRPVSGEKVLHGELERGLAEFLGTEAAVVFVGGHATNETVIGHLLKPGDLILHDALSHNSILQGAILSGARRRPFPHNDWQTADRLLERFRHEYRRVLIVVEGVYSMDGDIPDLPRFVEVKKRHKALLMVDEAHSMGTIGETGRGIGEYHAVNRADVDVWMGTLSKSFGSCGGFIAGRRALVEYLKYTAPGFVFSVGLSPPNAAAALASLRLMQSEPQRVRRLQENAALFLQLARQHGLDTGLSHDSPVVPVILGNSLHSMLLSLALFRRGINVQPIVYPAVPESAARLRFFLTAKHSERQIRDTIDVLCEEMDRIDPAYRSSRLQHSSVE
;
A
#
# COMPACT_ATOMS: atom_id res chain seq x y z
N MET A 1 17.70 -3.00 59.18
CA MET A 1 18.55 -1.82 58.93
C MET A 1 18.79 -1.74 57.43
N SER A 2 18.57 -0.59 56.80
CA SER A 2 18.74 -0.42 55.35
C SER A 2 20.21 -0.27 54.98
N CYS A 3 20.75 -1.21 54.20
CA CYS A 3 22.05 -1.02 53.55
C CYS A 3 21.83 -0.24 52.25
N SER A 4 22.40 0.95 52.13
CA SER A 4 22.24 1.79 50.95
C SER A 4 23.10 1.29 49.79
N ILE A 5 22.46 0.84 48.70
CA ILE A 5 23.12 0.78 47.39
C ILE A 5 23.54 2.21 47.03
N GLY A 6 24.75 2.35 46.49
CA GLY A 6 25.42 3.64 46.37
C GLY A 6 24.70 4.59 45.42
N ARG A 7 24.30 5.77 45.92
CA ARG A 7 23.91 6.90 45.08
C ARG A 7 25.11 7.32 44.22
N PHE A 8 25.17 6.86 42.98
CA PHE A 8 25.93 7.58 41.96
C PHE A 8 25.38 9.02 41.89
N PHE A 9 26.28 10.01 41.91
CA PHE A 9 25.91 11.43 41.85
C PHE A 9 25.47 11.81 40.42
N VAL A 10 24.27 11.37 40.06
CA VAL A 10 23.53 11.83 38.88
C VAL A 10 22.53 12.88 39.36
N PRO A 11 22.40 14.05 38.69
CA PRO A 11 21.39 15.04 39.04
C PRO A 11 19.95 14.47 39.00
N PRO A 12 19.01 14.98 39.81
CA PRO A 12 17.71 14.34 40.02
C PRO A 12 16.72 14.53 38.86
N THR A 13 17.02 15.41 37.91
CA THR A 13 16.19 15.68 36.72
C THR A 13 17.06 15.83 35.47
N PHE A 14 16.44 15.69 34.30
CA PHE A 14 17.08 15.98 33.03
C PHE A 14 17.43 17.48 32.84
N VAL A 15 16.75 18.38 33.57
CA VAL A 15 17.08 19.82 33.64
C VAL A 15 18.41 20.01 34.36
N ASP A 16 18.52 19.48 35.59
CA ASP A 16 19.74 19.58 36.41
C ASP A 16 20.93 18.88 35.76
N LEU A 17 20.68 17.79 35.01
CA LEU A 17 21.67 17.08 34.22
C LEU A 17 22.18 17.92 33.03
N LEU A 18 21.29 18.49 32.21
CA LEU A 18 21.71 19.33 31.08
C LEU A 18 22.43 20.61 31.56
N ARG A 19 21.97 21.21 32.66
CA ARG A 19 22.69 22.28 33.38
C ARG A 19 24.12 21.86 33.73
N HIS A 20 24.27 20.74 34.43
CA HIS A 20 25.59 20.22 34.82
C HIS A 20 26.50 19.97 33.60
N ARG A 21 25.96 19.45 32.50
CA ARG A 21 26.69 19.26 31.23
C ARG A 21 27.18 20.60 30.66
N ALA A 22 26.31 21.60 30.56
CA ALA A 22 26.65 22.92 30.03
C ALA A 22 27.65 23.70 30.91
N GLU A 23 27.73 23.39 32.20
CA GLU A 23 28.71 23.99 33.13
C GLU A 23 30.08 23.29 33.10
N HIS A 24 30.10 21.95 33.01
CA HIS A 24 31.31 21.13 33.23
C HIS A 24 31.91 20.52 31.95
N GLN A 25 31.16 20.49 30.86
CA GLN A 25 31.63 20.14 29.51
C GLN A 25 31.00 21.06 28.45
N PRO A 26 31.07 22.39 28.63
CA PRO A 26 30.34 23.36 27.80
C PRO A 26 30.57 23.19 26.30
N ASP A 27 31.83 23.01 25.92
CA ASP A 27 32.27 23.05 24.52
C ASP A 27 32.33 21.65 23.86
N ASP A 28 31.97 20.60 24.62
CA ASP A 28 31.74 19.27 24.05
C ASP A 28 30.51 19.30 23.14
N THR A 29 30.59 18.61 21.99
CA THR A 29 29.43 18.42 21.11
C THR A 29 28.40 17.50 21.78
N ALA A 30 27.17 18.00 21.95
CA ALA A 30 26.04 17.20 22.42
C ALA A 30 25.42 16.40 21.27
N PHE A 31 25.11 17.10 20.17
CA PHE A 31 24.47 16.50 18.98
C PHE A 31 25.13 16.96 17.69
N ILE A 32 25.15 16.04 16.72
CA ILE A 32 25.42 16.31 15.31
C ILE A 32 24.19 15.86 14.54
N TYR A 33 23.50 16.79 13.89
CA TYR A 33 22.36 16.48 13.03
C TYR A 33 22.84 16.46 11.58
N LEU A 34 22.72 15.30 10.92
CA LEU A 34 23.03 15.08 9.52
C LEU A 34 21.84 15.53 8.70
N ALA A 35 21.82 16.81 8.37
CA ALA A 35 20.68 17.49 7.78
C ALA A 35 20.33 16.99 6.35
N ASP A 36 21.16 16.11 5.83
CA ASP A 36 21.07 15.47 4.52
C ASP A 36 21.12 13.92 4.61
N GLY A 37 21.39 13.40 5.80
CA GLY A 37 21.68 12.00 6.11
C GLY A 37 23.13 11.51 5.89
N GLU A 38 24.09 12.35 5.48
CA GLU A 38 25.47 11.93 5.13
C GLU A 38 26.56 12.95 5.55
N ASN A 39 26.45 14.19 5.09
CA ASN A 39 27.55 15.17 5.00
C ASN A 39 27.26 16.58 5.54
N GLU A 40 26.00 16.99 5.68
CA GLU A 40 25.66 18.32 6.22
C GLU A 40 25.51 18.24 7.74
N GLU A 41 26.55 18.65 8.45
CA GLU A 41 26.71 18.40 9.89
C GLU A 41 26.37 19.63 10.73
N ILE A 42 25.08 19.84 11.06
CA ILE A 42 24.69 20.86 12.04
C ILE A 42 25.09 20.37 13.43
N ARG A 43 26.02 21.06 14.09
CA ARG A 43 26.50 20.73 15.44
C ARG A 43 25.88 21.65 16.48
N ILE A 44 25.69 21.13 17.69
CA ILE A 44 25.42 21.95 18.88
C ILE A 44 26.18 21.43 20.09
N THR A 45 26.88 22.33 20.78
CA THR A 45 27.58 22.05 22.05
C THR A 45 26.60 22.08 23.23
N TYR A 46 27.02 21.54 24.37
CA TYR A 46 26.20 21.61 25.59
C TYR A 46 25.94 23.06 26.04
N ARG A 47 26.90 23.97 25.86
CA ARG A 47 26.78 25.41 26.12
C ARG A 47 25.70 26.07 25.27
N GLU A 48 25.69 25.77 23.97
CA GLU A 48 24.73 26.34 23.01
C GLU A 48 23.32 25.77 23.22
N LEU A 49 23.22 24.45 23.47
CA LEU A 49 21.96 23.79 23.76
C LEU A 49 21.31 24.36 25.04
N ASP A 50 22.05 24.43 26.15
CA ASP A 50 21.54 25.06 27.39
C ASP A 50 21.12 26.51 27.19
N ARG A 51 21.92 27.31 26.47
CA ARG A 51 21.59 28.71 26.21
C ARG A 51 20.26 28.85 25.47
N ARG A 52 20.02 28.01 24.45
CA ARG A 52 18.78 28.00 23.67
C ARG A 52 17.60 27.47 24.50
N VAL A 53 17.81 26.40 25.26
CA VAL A 53 16.83 25.77 26.14
C VAL A 53 16.34 26.73 27.24
N ARG A 54 17.25 27.46 27.90
CA ARG A 54 16.88 28.48 28.91
C ARG A 54 16.06 29.63 28.31
N ALA A 55 16.42 30.08 27.10
CA ALA A 55 15.70 31.16 26.43
C ALA A 55 14.26 30.74 26.04
N ILE A 56 14.09 29.52 25.51
CA ILE A 56 12.77 28.92 25.26
C ILE A 56 11.99 28.78 26.57
N ALA A 57 12.64 28.32 27.65
CA ALA A 57 12.00 28.10 28.94
C ALA A 57 11.45 29.39 29.56
N ALA A 58 12.27 30.45 29.66
CA ALA A 58 11.83 31.76 30.15
C ALA A 58 10.67 32.36 29.33
N TRP A 59 10.59 32.04 28.03
CA TRP A 59 9.50 32.44 27.16
C TRP A 59 8.22 31.59 27.33
N LEU A 60 8.33 30.30 27.62
CA LEU A 60 7.18 29.48 28.03
C LEU A 60 6.65 29.87 29.42
N GLU A 61 7.55 30.26 30.33
CA GLU A 61 7.22 30.82 31.65
C GLU A 61 6.46 32.15 31.52
N SER A 62 6.88 33.06 30.64
CA SER A 62 6.18 34.33 30.43
C SER A 62 4.79 34.18 29.80
N HIS A 63 4.54 33.06 29.08
CA HIS A 63 3.22 32.65 28.61
C HIS A 63 2.42 31.83 29.63
N GLY A 64 2.94 31.64 30.85
CA GLY A 64 2.23 30.96 31.96
C GLY A 64 2.09 29.45 31.79
N LEU A 65 2.97 28.79 31.04
CA LEU A 65 2.85 27.37 30.67
C LEU A 65 3.50 26.38 31.66
N CYS A 66 4.05 26.85 32.78
CA CYS A 66 4.56 25.99 33.86
C CYS A 66 3.43 25.08 34.40
N GLY A 67 3.68 23.76 34.45
CA GLY A 67 2.71 22.73 34.81
C GLY A 67 1.66 22.39 33.74
N GLU A 68 1.61 23.13 32.63
CA GLU A 68 0.65 22.88 31.55
C GLU A 68 1.20 21.95 30.47
N ARG A 69 0.31 21.30 29.70
CA ARG A 69 0.70 20.42 28.58
C ARG A 69 0.95 21.25 27.33
N VAL A 70 2.10 21.04 26.69
CA VAL A 70 2.52 21.72 25.46
C VAL A 70 2.78 20.69 24.36
N LEU A 71 2.02 20.75 23.27
CA LEU A 71 2.25 19.92 22.08
C LEU A 71 3.55 20.37 21.42
N LEU A 72 4.44 19.43 21.11
CA LEU A 72 5.65 19.69 20.33
C LEU A 72 5.42 19.18 18.90
N LEU A 73 5.26 20.12 17.96
CA LEU A 73 5.01 19.85 16.54
C LEU A 73 6.20 20.33 15.71
N TYR A 74 7.31 19.61 15.76
CA TYR A 74 8.55 19.94 15.05
C TYR A 74 8.93 18.86 14.04
N PRO A 75 9.70 19.17 12.98
CA PRO A 75 10.49 18.16 12.27
C PRO A 75 11.53 17.51 13.21
N PRO A 76 12.10 16.34 12.85
CA PRO A 76 13.31 15.86 13.52
C PRO A 76 14.44 16.87 13.24
N GLY A 77 15.22 17.22 14.27
CA GLY A 77 16.24 18.28 14.17
C GLY A 77 16.66 18.77 15.56
N LEU A 78 17.61 19.73 15.59
CA LEU A 78 18.09 20.30 16.86
C LEU A 78 17.06 21.21 17.51
N ASP A 79 16.17 21.81 16.71
CA ASP A 79 15.01 22.58 17.15
C ASP A 79 14.07 21.78 18.06
N PHE A 80 13.73 20.54 17.68
CA PHE A 80 12.92 19.66 18.52
C PHE A 80 13.61 19.35 19.85
N ILE A 81 14.92 19.11 19.84
CA ILE A 81 15.70 18.84 21.06
C ILE A 81 15.66 20.06 21.99
N ALA A 82 15.90 21.25 21.46
CA ALA A 82 15.87 22.50 22.22
C ALA A 82 14.46 22.83 22.75
N ALA A 83 13.40 22.63 21.97
CA ALA A 83 12.02 22.83 22.40
C ALA A 83 11.58 21.80 23.46
N PHE A 84 11.97 20.54 23.31
CA PHE A 84 11.69 19.48 24.29
C PHE A 84 12.33 19.78 25.65
N PHE A 85 13.64 20.05 25.67
CA PHE A 85 14.31 20.45 26.91
C PHE A 85 13.82 21.81 27.42
N GLY A 86 13.41 22.73 26.55
CA GLY A 86 12.82 24.02 26.91
C GLY A 86 11.52 23.88 27.72
N CYS A 87 10.63 22.95 27.33
CA CYS A 87 9.46 22.62 28.15
C CYS A 87 9.85 22.11 29.54
N LEU A 88 10.80 21.17 29.62
CA LEU A 88 11.28 20.64 30.91
C LEU A 88 11.88 21.74 31.80
N TYR A 89 12.69 22.63 31.22
CA TYR A 89 13.29 23.77 31.91
C TYR A 89 12.24 24.81 32.36
N ALA A 90 11.08 24.90 31.70
CA ALA A 90 9.95 25.75 32.12
C ALA A 90 9.01 25.05 33.15
N GLY A 91 9.27 23.78 33.49
CA GLY A 91 8.35 22.96 34.27
C GLY A 91 7.05 22.61 33.53
N ALA A 92 7.03 22.76 32.19
CA ALA A 92 5.90 22.41 31.33
C ALA A 92 5.97 20.94 30.90
N VAL A 93 4.82 20.28 30.81
CA VAL A 93 4.72 18.87 30.40
C VAL A 93 4.79 18.80 28.87
N ALA A 94 5.91 18.30 28.35
CA ALA A 94 6.07 18.13 26.91
C ALA A 94 5.12 17.03 26.38
N VAL A 95 4.60 17.22 25.17
CA VAL A 95 3.79 16.21 24.46
C VAL A 95 4.31 16.07 23.02
N PRO A 96 5.30 15.19 22.77
CA PRO A 96 5.85 14.96 21.44
C PRO A 96 4.82 14.35 20.47
N VAL A 97 4.51 15.06 19.39
CA VAL A 97 3.58 14.60 18.34
C VAL A 97 4.21 14.80 16.97
N TYR A 98 3.91 13.91 16.02
CA TYR A 98 4.36 14.08 14.64
C TYR A 98 3.73 15.35 14.05
N PRO A 99 4.51 16.26 13.44
CA PRO A 99 3.96 17.46 12.82
C PRO A 99 3.02 17.07 11.67
N PRO A 100 1.98 17.89 11.41
CA PRO A 100 1.04 17.61 10.33
C PRO A 100 1.74 17.62 8.95
N ARG A 101 1.17 16.83 8.05
CA ARG A 101 1.53 16.74 6.64
C ARG A 101 0.22 16.66 5.85
N ARG A 102 0.19 17.18 4.62
CA ARG A 102 -1.02 17.25 3.77
C ARG A 102 -1.76 15.90 3.53
N ASN A 103 -1.14 14.76 3.83
CA ASN A 103 -1.76 13.41 3.78
C ASN A 103 -1.90 12.74 5.18
N ARG A 104 -1.96 13.50 6.27
CA ARG A 104 -2.28 13.00 7.62
C ARG A 104 -3.35 13.89 8.25
N SER A 105 -4.48 13.29 8.60
CA SER A 105 -5.58 14.01 9.22
C SER A 105 -5.18 14.73 10.51
N LEU A 106 -5.65 15.97 10.65
CA LEU A 106 -5.52 16.78 11.86
C LEU A 106 -6.30 16.17 13.04
N GLU A 107 -7.32 15.33 12.79
CA GLU A 107 -8.13 14.65 13.80
C GLU A 107 -7.29 13.87 14.83
N ARG A 108 -6.16 13.29 14.40
CA ARG A 108 -5.26 12.58 15.34
C ARG A 108 -4.47 13.54 16.24
N ILE A 109 -4.14 14.73 15.75
CA ILE A 109 -3.47 15.77 16.55
C ILE A 109 -4.50 16.40 17.49
N GLN A 110 -5.72 16.64 17.02
CA GLN A 110 -6.89 17.05 17.80
C GLN A 110 -7.15 16.07 18.95
N ALA A 111 -7.34 14.78 18.67
CA ALA A 111 -7.59 13.75 19.70
C ALA A 111 -6.47 13.61 20.74
N ILE A 112 -5.21 13.86 20.36
CA ILE A 112 -4.09 13.93 21.32
C ILE A 112 -4.13 15.23 22.13
N SER A 113 -4.39 16.37 21.49
CA SER A 113 -4.58 17.68 22.13
C SER A 113 -5.66 17.65 23.21
N ASP A 114 -6.81 17.07 22.90
CA ASP A 114 -7.99 17.04 23.77
C ASP A 114 -7.79 16.08 24.95
N ASN A 115 -7.17 14.92 24.70
CA ASN A 115 -6.81 14.00 25.77
C ASN A 115 -5.74 14.59 26.70
N ALA A 116 -4.67 15.16 26.15
CA ALA A 116 -3.63 15.87 26.92
C ALA A 116 -4.19 17.11 27.64
N GLN A 117 -5.30 17.67 27.16
CA GLN A 117 -5.78 19.01 27.48
C GLN A 117 -4.66 20.04 27.31
N ALA A 118 -4.05 20.07 26.12
CA ALA A 118 -2.98 20.99 25.79
C ALA A 118 -3.43 22.45 25.94
N LYS A 119 -2.51 23.32 26.36
CA LYS A 119 -2.72 24.78 26.39
C LYS A 119 -2.07 25.48 25.21
N ALA A 120 -0.93 24.96 24.78
CA ALA A 120 -0.14 25.52 23.70
C ALA A 120 0.33 24.44 22.72
N ALA A 121 0.58 24.88 21.49
CA ALA A 121 1.30 24.12 20.48
C ALA A 121 2.59 24.88 20.12
N LEU A 122 3.72 24.29 20.48
CA LEU A 122 5.07 24.83 20.30
C LEU A 122 5.69 24.22 19.02
N THR A 123 6.20 25.07 18.15
CA THR A 123 6.53 24.68 16.76
C THR A 123 7.52 25.65 16.08
N THR A 124 7.85 25.43 14.80
CA THR A 124 8.60 26.38 13.96
C THR A 124 7.63 27.28 13.18
N ALA A 125 8.07 28.47 12.75
CA ALA A 125 7.24 29.40 11.96
C ALA A 125 6.63 28.74 10.71
N ALA A 126 7.37 27.88 10.01
CA ALA A 126 6.89 27.29 8.76
C ALA A 126 6.07 25.99 8.95
N VAL A 127 6.21 25.27 10.08
CA VAL A 127 5.19 24.30 10.49
C VAL A 127 3.88 25.03 10.85
N ARG A 128 3.96 26.19 11.53
CA ARG A 128 2.79 27.04 11.85
C ARG A 128 2.11 27.55 10.58
N GLU A 129 2.85 28.07 9.61
CA GLU A 129 2.34 28.47 8.29
C GLU A 129 1.61 27.31 7.59
N ARG A 130 2.20 26.11 7.58
CA ARG A 130 1.57 24.88 7.03
C ARG A 130 0.37 24.37 7.84
N VAL A 131 0.21 24.77 9.10
CA VAL A 131 -0.99 24.50 9.90
C VAL A 131 -2.08 25.50 9.55
N ASP A 132 -1.77 26.79 9.50
CA ASP A 132 -2.78 27.85 9.38
C ASP A 132 -3.56 27.79 8.06
N GLY A 133 -2.95 27.27 6.99
CA GLY A 133 -3.64 26.98 5.72
C GLY A 133 -4.67 25.84 5.76
N VAL A 134 -4.75 25.05 6.83
CA VAL A 134 -5.69 23.90 6.98
C VAL A 134 -6.40 23.82 8.35
N ILE A 135 -5.99 24.62 9.34
CA ILE A 135 -6.53 24.54 10.71
C ILE A 135 -8.01 24.90 10.82
N HIS A 136 -8.57 25.58 9.81
CA HIS A 136 -9.98 25.97 9.74
C HIS A 136 -10.95 24.78 9.80
N ASP A 137 -10.54 23.61 9.31
CA ASP A 137 -11.34 22.38 9.36
C ASP A 137 -11.35 21.74 10.78
N THR A 138 -10.56 22.26 11.73
CA THR A 138 -10.48 21.81 13.13
C THR A 138 -10.66 22.96 14.13
N PRO A 139 -11.91 23.31 14.48
CA PRO A 139 -12.21 24.47 15.33
C PRO A 139 -11.66 24.43 16.76
N ASP A 140 -11.21 23.28 17.27
CA ASP A 140 -10.65 23.15 18.62
C ASP A 140 -9.12 23.28 18.66
N LEU A 141 -8.38 22.75 17.67
CA LEU A 141 -6.95 23.07 17.47
C LEU A 141 -6.72 24.58 17.26
N LEU A 142 -7.69 25.28 16.65
CA LEU A 142 -7.71 26.74 16.52
C LEU A 142 -7.71 27.50 17.85
N LYS A 143 -8.07 26.86 18.97
CA LYS A 143 -8.18 27.48 20.31
C LYS A 143 -6.90 27.36 21.15
N LEU A 144 -5.89 26.63 20.69
CA LEU A 144 -4.60 26.53 21.37
C LEU A 144 -3.81 27.84 21.26
N ASN A 145 -2.96 28.11 22.26
CA ASN A 145 -1.93 29.13 22.11
C ASN A 145 -0.80 28.58 21.21
N TRP A 146 -0.81 28.95 19.94
CA TRP A 146 0.24 28.54 18.99
C TRP A 146 1.45 29.46 19.14
N LEU A 147 2.61 28.85 19.39
CA LEU A 147 3.86 29.53 19.72
C LEU A 147 4.98 29.05 18.79
N THR A 148 5.63 29.96 18.06
CA THR A 148 6.78 29.60 17.23
C THR A 148 8.09 29.99 17.91
N THR A 149 9.08 29.10 17.97
CA THR A 149 10.38 29.39 18.62
C THR A 149 11.21 30.50 17.93
N SER A 150 10.68 31.07 16.85
CA SER A 150 11.16 32.23 16.11
C SER A 150 10.52 33.56 16.53
N GLU A 151 9.32 33.53 17.14
CA GLU A 151 8.66 34.70 17.78
C GLU A 151 9.22 35.00 19.18
N GLN A 152 10.14 34.15 19.65
CA GLN A 152 10.82 34.32 20.93
C GLN A 152 11.70 35.58 20.87
N GLU A 153 11.22 36.67 21.49
CA GLU A 153 12.09 37.82 21.77
C GLU A 153 13.36 37.35 22.52
N PRO A 154 14.49 38.06 22.38
CA PRO A 154 15.77 37.68 22.99
C PRO A 154 15.78 37.97 24.50
N ALA A 155 14.89 37.30 25.24
CA ALA A 155 14.95 37.14 26.67
C ALA A 155 16.38 36.67 27.05
N PRO A 156 17.08 37.37 27.95
CA PRO A 156 18.37 36.93 28.47
C PRO A 156 18.26 35.48 28.96
N PRO A 157 19.14 34.55 28.51
CA PRO A 157 19.17 33.19 29.06
C PRO A 157 19.40 33.14 30.58
N ASP A 158 19.88 34.24 31.14
CA ASP A 158 20.17 34.42 32.56
C ASP A 158 18.97 34.95 33.37
N ASP A 159 17.87 35.31 32.71
CA ASP A 159 16.58 35.61 33.36
C ASP A 159 15.79 34.32 33.71
N TRP A 160 16.11 33.19 33.05
CA TRP A 160 15.56 31.88 33.38
C TRP A 160 15.87 31.49 34.82
N ARG A 161 14.86 30.93 35.50
CA ARG A 161 15.00 30.42 36.87
C ARG A 161 14.65 28.94 36.89
N ARG A 162 15.45 28.14 37.57
CA ARG A 162 15.11 26.72 37.78
C ARG A 162 13.70 26.62 38.41
N PRO A 163 12.73 25.96 37.76
CA PRO A 163 11.38 25.81 38.31
C PRO A 163 11.41 24.86 39.53
N ASP A 164 10.32 24.86 40.29
CA ASP A 164 10.15 23.96 41.46
C ASP A 164 9.78 22.54 41.01
N ILE A 165 10.76 21.87 40.39
CA ILE A 165 10.65 20.50 39.86
C ILE A 165 11.54 19.53 40.64
N SER A 166 11.07 18.30 40.75
CA SER A 166 11.75 17.17 41.40
C SER A 166 11.81 15.96 40.47
N GLY A 167 12.37 14.83 40.93
CA GLY A 167 12.30 13.57 40.19
C GLY A 167 10.85 13.15 39.90
N GLU A 168 9.93 13.35 40.83
CA GLU A 168 8.53 12.91 40.68
C GLU A 168 7.68 13.82 39.80
N THR A 169 8.22 14.96 39.36
CA THR A 169 7.55 15.85 38.41
C THR A 169 7.42 15.15 37.05
N LEU A 170 6.19 15.15 36.52
CA LEU A 170 5.87 14.66 35.18
C LEU A 170 6.65 15.46 34.12
N ALA A 171 7.51 14.78 33.37
CA ALA A 171 8.36 15.40 32.37
C ALA A 171 7.66 15.48 31.00
N PHE A 172 7.11 14.36 30.51
CA PHE A 172 6.37 14.33 29.25
C PHE A 172 5.32 13.22 29.17
N LEU A 173 4.39 13.37 28.21
CA LEU A 173 3.43 12.34 27.84
C LEU A 173 3.89 11.62 26.57
N GLN A 174 4.28 10.35 26.68
CA GLN A 174 4.56 9.51 25.51
C GLN A 174 3.26 8.90 25.00
N TYR A 175 2.75 9.37 23.87
CA TYR A 175 1.56 8.78 23.27
C TYR A 175 1.87 7.46 22.56
N THR A 176 1.15 6.40 22.92
CA THR A 176 1.23 5.08 22.27
C THR A 176 0.05 4.85 21.33
N SER A 177 0.25 4.04 20.29
CA SER A 177 -0.83 3.60 19.39
C SER A 177 -1.60 2.44 20.04
N GLY A 178 -2.55 2.78 20.92
CA GLY A 178 -3.37 1.81 21.63
C GLY A 178 -4.18 0.90 20.69
N SER A 179 -4.37 -0.37 21.10
CA SER A 179 -5.10 -1.39 20.32
C SER A 179 -6.58 -1.07 20.12
N THR A 180 -7.14 -0.12 20.87
CA THR A 180 -8.54 0.33 20.81
C THR A 180 -8.74 1.58 19.95
N GLY A 181 -7.73 2.02 19.20
CA GLY A 181 -7.78 3.21 18.33
C GLY A 181 -7.66 4.56 19.06
N THR A 182 -8.15 4.65 20.31
CA THR A 182 -8.02 5.87 21.13
C THR A 182 -6.57 6.08 21.58
N PRO A 183 -5.98 7.29 21.43
CA PRO A 183 -4.63 7.57 21.94
C PRO A 183 -4.54 7.44 23.47
N LYS A 184 -3.49 6.78 23.97
CA LYS A 184 -3.13 6.76 25.40
C LYS A 184 -1.81 7.51 25.61
N GLY A 185 -1.80 8.50 26.51
CA GLY A 185 -0.57 9.20 26.92
C GLY A 185 0.04 8.56 28.17
N VAL A 186 1.22 7.95 28.05
CA VAL A 186 1.97 7.38 29.18
C VAL A 186 2.63 8.50 29.97
N MET A 187 2.46 8.50 31.30
CA MET A 187 2.96 9.55 32.20
C MET A 187 4.38 9.24 32.69
N LEU A 188 5.40 9.92 32.14
CA LEU A 188 6.81 9.68 32.47
C LEU A 188 7.41 10.82 33.31
N SER A 189 7.81 10.52 34.54
CA SER A 189 8.48 11.46 35.44
C SER A 189 9.96 11.65 35.11
N HIS A 190 10.59 12.68 35.69
CA HIS A 190 12.04 12.79 35.65
C HIS A 190 12.76 11.58 36.30
N SER A 191 12.25 11.05 37.41
CA SER A 191 12.84 9.89 38.11
C SER A 191 12.77 8.62 37.27
N ASN A 192 11.65 8.37 36.59
CA ASN A 192 11.50 7.27 35.63
C ASN A 192 12.59 7.34 34.54
N LEU A 193 12.76 8.52 33.94
CA LEU A 193 13.70 8.76 32.84
C LEU A 193 15.16 8.66 33.30
N MET A 194 15.52 9.30 34.43
CA MET A 194 16.87 9.25 34.98
C MET A 194 17.26 7.84 35.41
N HIS A 195 16.32 7.06 35.97
CA HIS A 195 16.52 5.66 36.30
C HIS A 195 16.74 4.82 35.04
N ASN A 196 15.84 4.88 34.05
CA ASN A 196 15.97 4.07 32.85
C ASN A 196 17.23 4.40 32.05
N SER A 197 17.63 5.67 31.99
CA SER A 197 18.91 6.07 31.39
C SER A 197 20.14 5.52 32.14
N ALA A 198 20.07 5.38 33.46
CA ALA A 198 21.10 4.66 34.23
C ALA A 198 21.16 3.18 33.84
N LEU A 199 20.01 2.52 33.68
CA LEU A 199 19.94 1.13 33.22
C LEU A 199 20.52 0.96 31.81
N ILE A 200 20.16 1.81 30.85
CA ILE A 200 20.75 1.78 29.49
C ILE A 200 22.26 2.04 29.55
N CYS A 201 22.73 2.89 30.48
CA CYS A 201 24.16 3.19 30.63
C CYS A 201 24.95 1.99 31.17
N HIS A 202 24.35 1.22 32.07
CA HIS A 202 24.89 -0.04 32.59
C HIS A 202 24.85 -1.13 31.52
N ALA A 203 23.67 -1.39 30.96
CA ALA A 203 23.37 -2.43 29.98
C ALA A 203 24.23 -2.33 28.71
N PHE A 204 24.35 -1.13 28.14
CA PHE A 204 25.13 -0.88 26.92
C PHE A 204 26.59 -0.46 27.24
N GLU A 205 27.08 -0.66 28.47
CA GLU A 205 28.42 -0.27 28.97
C GLU A 205 28.89 1.13 28.52
N HIS A 206 28.00 2.11 28.51
CA HIS A 206 28.23 3.36 27.81
C HIS A 206 29.43 4.16 28.35
N ARG A 207 30.33 4.51 27.43
CA ARG A 207 31.54 5.30 27.70
C ARG A 207 31.40 6.68 27.07
N ARG A 208 31.88 7.72 27.75
CA ARG A 208 31.95 9.11 27.24
C ARG A 208 32.74 9.23 25.93
N SER A 209 33.70 8.33 25.70
CA SER A 209 34.55 8.28 24.50
C SER A 209 33.90 7.60 23.29
N GLY A 210 32.69 7.06 23.44
CA GLY A 210 31.93 6.46 22.34
C GLY A 210 31.00 7.47 21.66
N THR A 211 30.68 7.24 20.39
CA THR A 211 29.71 8.04 19.62
C THR A 211 28.44 7.22 19.41
N GLY A 212 27.27 7.82 19.61
CA GLY A 212 26.01 7.20 19.19
C GLY A 212 25.64 7.56 17.73
N VAL A 213 24.96 6.68 17.02
CA VAL A 213 24.40 6.95 15.67
C VAL A 213 22.95 6.49 15.59
N TYR A 214 22.02 7.42 15.34
CA TYR A 214 20.57 7.19 15.40
C TYR A 214 19.84 7.75 14.17
N TRP A 215 18.84 7.01 13.69
CA TRP A 215 17.87 7.46 12.66
C TRP A 215 16.42 7.32 13.14
N LEU A 216 16.21 6.89 14.39
CA LEU A 216 14.89 6.52 14.92
C LEU A 216 14.02 7.76 15.18
N PRO A 217 12.67 7.66 15.04
CA PRO A 217 11.79 8.82 15.19
C PRO A 217 11.85 9.42 16.60
N SER A 218 12.12 10.73 16.69
CA SER A 218 12.24 11.51 17.95
C SER A 218 10.95 11.60 18.80
N TYR A 219 9.85 11.04 18.31
CA TYR A 219 8.51 11.00 18.94
C TYR A 219 8.15 9.59 19.45
N HIS A 220 9.11 8.67 19.45
CA HIS A 220 8.99 7.28 19.93
C HIS A 220 10.06 7.03 21.00
N ASP A 221 9.75 6.26 22.03
CA ASP A 221 10.60 5.97 23.20
C ASP A 221 12.10 5.74 22.84
N MET A 222 12.41 4.79 21.97
CA MET A 222 13.76 4.40 21.56
C MET A 222 14.51 5.49 20.77
N GLY A 223 13.81 6.42 20.12
CA GLY A 223 14.40 7.59 19.45
C GLY A 223 14.57 8.79 20.38
N LEU A 224 13.61 9.03 21.28
CA LEU A 224 13.63 10.13 22.25
C LEU A 224 14.55 9.83 23.45
N ILE A 225 14.25 8.74 24.17
CA ILE A 225 15.00 8.35 25.37
C ILE A 225 16.36 7.80 24.94
N GLY A 226 16.38 6.88 23.96
CA GLY A 226 17.64 6.29 23.46
C GLY A 226 18.51 7.27 22.66
N GLY A 227 17.90 8.12 21.81
CA GLY A 227 18.63 8.99 20.88
C GLY A 227 18.86 10.43 21.35
N ILE A 228 18.11 10.93 22.34
CA ILE A 228 18.23 12.33 22.82
C ILE A 228 18.59 12.36 24.32
N LEU A 229 17.85 11.65 25.18
CA LEU A 229 18.12 11.67 26.62
C LEU A 229 19.41 10.91 26.98
N GLN A 230 19.63 9.72 26.43
CA GLN A 230 20.78 8.89 26.77
C GLN A 230 22.16 9.49 26.45
N PRO A 231 22.41 10.15 25.30
CA PRO A 231 23.70 10.82 25.08
C PRO A 231 23.94 11.97 26.07
N VAL A 232 22.90 12.74 26.44
CA VAL A 232 22.96 13.77 27.49
C VAL A 232 23.21 13.15 28.88
N PHE A 233 22.62 11.98 29.16
CA PHE A 233 22.86 11.23 30.39
C PHE A 233 24.31 10.77 30.52
N VAL A 234 24.90 10.21 29.46
CA VAL A 234 26.31 9.79 29.45
C VAL A 234 27.26 10.99 29.39
N GLY A 235 26.84 12.08 28.72
CA GLY A 235 27.69 13.22 28.39
C GLY A 235 28.63 12.93 27.21
N ARG A 236 28.09 12.33 26.14
CA ARG A 236 28.79 11.95 24.90
C ARG A 236 28.08 12.54 23.67
N PRO A 237 28.74 12.67 22.50
CA PRO A 237 28.09 13.10 21.27
C PRO A 237 27.14 12.04 20.71
N ASN A 238 26.03 12.49 20.11
CA ASN A 238 25.16 11.65 19.29
C ASN A 238 25.03 12.20 17.87
N VAL A 239 25.19 11.33 16.87
CA VAL A 239 24.94 11.65 15.47
C VAL A 239 23.53 11.19 15.12
N MET A 240 22.75 12.07 14.50
CA MET A 240 21.34 11.85 14.19
C MET A 240 21.05 12.17 12.72
N MET A 241 20.14 11.42 12.10
CA MET A 241 19.54 11.74 10.79
C MET A 241 18.03 11.50 10.87
N SER A 242 17.23 12.03 9.93
CA SER A 242 15.81 11.68 9.93
C SER A 242 15.56 10.19 9.61
N PRO A 243 14.44 9.61 10.08
CA PRO A 243 14.03 8.26 9.68
C PRO A 243 13.81 8.14 8.16
N MET A 244 13.48 9.25 7.49
CA MET A 244 13.29 9.29 6.05
C MET A 244 14.63 9.18 5.31
N ALA A 245 15.68 9.86 5.80
CA ALA A 245 17.02 9.77 5.22
C ALA A 245 17.51 8.30 5.18
N PHE A 246 17.34 7.55 6.28
CA PHE A 246 17.62 6.11 6.31
C PHE A 246 16.76 5.31 5.31
N LEU A 247 15.43 5.45 5.35
CA LEU A 247 14.52 4.65 4.51
C LEU A 247 14.68 4.91 3.00
N GLN A 248 15.12 6.10 2.60
CA GLN A 248 15.47 6.42 1.21
C GLN A 248 16.72 5.68 0.72
N LYS A 249 17.75 5.59 1.56
CA LYS A 249 19.08 5.08 1.20
C LYS A 249 19.68 4.37 2.41
N PRO A 250 19.32 3.10 2.68
CA PRO A 250 19.72 2.37 3.90
C PRO A 250 21.23 2.31 4.16
N TYR A 251 22.05 2.43 3.11
CA TYR A 251 23.50 2.61 3.18
C TYR A 251 23.96 3.75 4.12
N ARG A 252 23.18 4.84 4.22
CA ARG A 252 23.50 6.01 5.07
C ARG A 252 23.76 5.65 6.52
N TRP A 253 23.06 4.65 7.06
CA TRP A 253 23.17 4.27 8.46
C TRP A 253 24.51 3.58 8.77
N PRO A 254 24.90 2.47 8.10
CA PRO A 254 26.27 1.93 8.17
C PRO A 254 27.36 2.94 7.78
N ALA A 255 27.13 3.80 6.79
CA ALA A 255 28.09 4.82 6.37
C ALA A 255 28.35 5.85 7.49
N ALA A 256 27.31 6.31 8.19
CA ALA A 256 27.46 7.20 9.35
C ALA A 256 28.17 6.51 10.52
N ILE A 257 27.88 5.23 10.79
CA ILE A 257 28.61 4.44 11.80
C ILE A 257 30.11 4.39 11.47
N SER A 258 30.45 4.10 10.21
CA SER A 258 31.83 4.10 9.71
C SER A 258 32.50 5.48 9.83
N LYS A 259 31.84 6.54 9.37
CA LYS A 259 32.34 7.93 9.35
C LYS A 259 32.61 8.50 10.75
N TYR A 260 31.69 8.31 11.69
CA TYR A 260 31.77 8.91 13.03
C TYR A 260 32.24 7.94 14.14
N ARG A 261 32.73 6.75 13.74
CA ARG A 261 33.19 5.67 14.65
C ARG A 261 32.10 5.29 15.66
N GLY A 262 30.87 5.09 15.18
CA GLY A 262 29.66 4.88 15.99
C GLY A 262 29.73 3.61 16.84
N THR A 263 29.95 3.76 18.14
CA THR A 263 30.03 2.61 19.08
C THR A 263 28.67 2.05 19.45
N THR A 264 27.64 2.90 19.50
CA THR A 264 26.26 2.51 19.84
C THR A 264 25.31 2.93 18.74
N SER A 265 24.53 2.00 18.22
CA SER A 265 23.59 2.23 17.12
C SER A 265 22.63 1.04 17.03
N GLY A 266 21.40 1.22 16.57
CA GLY A 266 20.42 0.12 16.55
C GLY A 266 19.03 0.55 16.12
N GLY A 267 18.10 -0.39 16.21
CA GLY A 267 16.71 -0.20 15.82
C GLY A 267 15.92 -1.51 15.80
N PRO A 268 14.67 -1.50 15.26
CA PRO A 268 13.88 -2.70 15.12
C PRO A 268 14.47 -3.68 14.11
N ASN A 269 14.18 -4.97 14.29
CA ASN A 269 14.77 -6.10 13.57
C ASN A 269 14.77 -5.92 12.03
N PHE A 270 13.71 -5.35 11.45
CA PHE A 270 13.61 -5.11 10.00
C PHE A 270 14.74 -4.24 9.42
N ALA A 271 15.33 -3.32 10.21
CA ALA A 271 16.30 -2.35 9.72
C ALA A 271 17.62 -3.03 9.28
N PHE A 272 18.03 -4.06 10.03
CA PHE A 272 19.18 -4.89 9.70
C PHE A 272 18.93 -5.67 8.39
N ASP A 273 17.78 -6.33 8.26
CA ASP A 273 17.37 -7.02 7.03
C ASP A 273 17.23 -6.08 5.81
N LEU A 274 16.83 -4.82 6.04
CA LEU A 274 16.73 -3.81 4.98
C LEU A 274 18.11 -3.39 4.47
N CYS A 275 19.10 -3.24 5.36
CA CYS A 275 20.50 -3.00 4.98
C CYS A 275 21.05 -4.16 4.13
N VAL A 276 20.88 -5.42 4.56
CA VAL A 276 21.37 -6.60 3.82
C VAL A 276 20.75 -6.70 2.41
N ARG A 277 19.46 -6.36 2.25
CA ARG A 277 18.78 -6.41 0.94
C ARG A 277 19.02 -5.21 0.02
N SER A 278 19.45 -4.06 0.56
CA SER A 278 19.49 -2.78 -0.19
C SER A 278 20.90 -2.27 -0.49
N ILE A 279 21.90 -2.67 0.31
CA ILE A 279 23.30 -2.27 0.11
C ILE A 279 23.93 -3.26 -0.86
N THR A 280 24.68 -2.76 -1.85
CA THR A 280 25.36 -3.62 -2.83
C THR A 280 26.76 -4.04 -2.35
N PRO A 281 27.36 -5.12 -2.90
CA PRO A 281 28.71 -5.54 -2.51
C PRO A 281 29.75 -4.43 -2.64
N GLU A 282 29.65 -3.62 -3.68
CA GLU A 282 30.56 -2.51 -4.00
C GLU A 282 30.40 -1.35 -3.01
N GLN A 283 29.17 -1.07 -2.57
CA GLN A 283 28.92 -0.08 -1.50
C GLN A 283 29.48 -0.56 -0.15
N ARG A 284 29.33 -1.85 0.14
CA ARG A 284 29.78 -2.46 1.40
C ARG A 284 31.31 -2.44 1.53
N GLU A 285 32.06 -2.52 0.44
CA GLU A 285 33.53 -2.40 0.45
C GLU A 285 34.04 -1.04 0.95
N GLY A 286 33.20 0.00 0.95
CA GLY A 286 33.52 1.34 1.49
C GLY A 286 33.29 1.53 2.99
N LEU A 287 33.02 0.46 3.76
CA LEU A 287 32.62 0.55 5.18
C LEU A 287 33.69 -0.01 6.15
N ASP A 288 33.82 0.61 7.33
CA ASP A 288 34.47 0.03 8.52
C ASP A 288 33.50 0.07 9.72
N LEU A 289 32.87 -1.07 9.99
CA LEU A 289 31.94 -1.29 11.10
C LEU A 289 32.64 -1.93 12.32
N SER A 290 33.97 -2.05 12.34
CA SER A 290 34.72 -2.55 13.51
C SER A 290 34.53 -1.67 14.75
N CYS A 291 34.18 -0.40 14.57
CA CYS A 291 33.85 0.54 15.63
C CYS A 291 32.51 0.24 16.33
N TRP A 292 31.60 -0.53 15.73
CA TRP A 292 30.29 -0.81 16.30
C TRP A 292 30.44 -1.81 17.47
N GLU A 293 30.11 -1.38 18.69
CA GLU A 293 30.20 -2.20 19.91
C GLU A 293 28.85 -2.70 20.39
N VAL A 294 27.79 -1.89 20.22
CA VAL A 294 26.41 -2.21 20.60
C VAL A 294 25.49 -1.93 19.42
N ALA A 295 25.12 -3.00 18.71
CA ALA A 295 24.12 -3.11 17.66
C ALA A 295 22.79 -3.56 18.26
N PHE A 296 22.08 -2.62 18.92
CA PHE A 296 20.88 -2.96 19.67
C PHE A 296 19.71 -3.31 18.75
N ASN A 297 19.03 -4.41 19.07
CA ASN A 297 17.89 -4.94 18.33
C ASN A 297 16.76 -5.24 19.33
N GLY A 298 15.57 -4.74 19.06
CA GLY A 298 14.43 -4.80 19.98
C GLY A 298 13.23 -4.00 19.48
N ALA A 299 12.28 -3.73 20.39
CA ALA A 299 10.99 -3.08 20.11
C ALA A 299 10.04 -3.85 19.16
N GLU A 300 10.52 -4.84 18.39
CA GLU A 300 9.77 -5.91 17.75
C GLU A 300 10.51 -7.26 17.95
N PRO A 301 9.89 -8.42 17.67
CA PRO A 301 10.51 -9.72 17.96
C PRO A 301 11.86 -9.91 17.26
N VAL A 302 12.91 -10.10 18.06
CA VAL A 302 14.30 -10.26 17.61
C VAL A 302 14.49 -11.65 17.00
N ARG A 303 15.21 -11.74 15.87
CA ARG A 303 15.33 -12.98 15.10
C ARG A 303 16.77 -13.45 14.96
N ALA A 304 17.00 -14.73 15.24
CA ALA A 304 18.31 -15.37 15.10
C ALA A 304 18.84 -15.23 13.66
N GLU A 305 18.01 -15.50 12.64
CA GLU A 305 18.44 -15.40 11.24
C GLU A 305 18.82 -13.98 10.80
N THR A 306 18.19 -12.94 11.37
CA THR A 306 18.57 -11.55 11.10
C THR A 306 19.94 -11.23 11.71
N ILE A 307 20.20 -11.73 12.93
CA ILE A 307 21.51 -11.65 13.59
C ILE A 307 22.57 -12.39 12.75
N GLU A 308 22.28 -13.60 12.27
CA GLU A 308 23.21 -14.40 11.47
C GLU A 308 23.50 -13.71 10.13
N ARG A 309 22.48 -13.47 9.30
CA ARG A 309 22.60 -12.89 7.94
C ARG A 309 23.30 -11.53 7.94
N PHE A 310 23.00 -10.66 8.90
CA PHE A 310 23.66 -9.36 9.01
C PHE A 310 25.12 -9.51 9.45
N SER A 311 25.40 -10.40 10.42
CA SER A 311 26.77 -10.69 10.86
C SER A 311 27.62 -11.23 9.71
N GLU A 312 27.12 -12.19 8.94
CA GLU A 312 27.82 -12.76 7.78
C GLU A 312 28.05 -11.74 6.67
N TYR A 313 27.00 -11.00 6.28
CA TYR A 313 27.09 -10.07 5.16
C TYR A 313 28.08 -8.92 5.43
N PHE A 314 28.10 -8.39 6.67
CA PHE A 314 28.94 -7.26 7.08
C PHE A 314 30.23 -7.64 7.82
N ALA A 315 30.52 -8.94 8.05
CA ALA A 315 31.81 -9.38 8.62
C ALA A 315 33.05 -8.90 7.83
N PRO A 316 33.06 -8.87 6.48
CA PRO A 316 34.22 -8.37 5.72
C PRO A 316 34.53 -6.89 5.91
N CYS A 317 33.56 -6.07 6.34
CA CYS A 317 33.78 -4.69 6.80
C CYS A 317 33.91 -4.58 8.34
N GLY A 318 34.31 -5.65 9.01
CA GLY A 318 34.70 -5.63 10.43
C GLY A 318 33.56 -5.68 11.44
N PHE A 319 32.30 -5.83 11.01
CA PHE A 319 31.19 -6.03 11.96
C PHE A 319 31.36 -7.36 12.71
N ARG A 320 31.05 -7.37 14.01
CA ARG A 320 31.19 -8.53 14.91
C ARG A 320 29.83 -9.04 15.35
N ARG A 321 29.65 -10.36 15.40
CA ARG A 321 28.42 -10.99 15.90
C ARG A 321 28.14 -10.61 17.37
N GLU A 322 29.20 -10.44 18.15
CA GLU A 322 29.21 -10.03 19.55
C GLU A 322 28.87 -8.53 19.75
N ALA A 323 28.67 -7.77 18.66
CA ALA A 323 28.08 -6.44 18.75
C ALA A 323 26.55 -6.48 18.82
N PHE A 324 25.88 -7.54 18.31
CA PHE A 324 24.42 -7.63 18.39
C PHE A 324 23.96 -7.68 19.85
N TYR A 325 23.01 -6.82 20.19
CA TYR A 325 22.49 -6.67 21.54
C TYR A 325 20.95 -6.77 21.53
N PRO A 326 20.40 -7.98 21.64
CA PRO A 326 18.97 -8.17 21.88
C PRO A 326 18.53 -7.53 23.20
N CYS A 327 17.41 -6.83 23.21
CA CYS A 327 16.85 -6.21 24.42
C CYS A 327 15.32 -6.08 24.35
N TYR A 328 14.66 -6.17 25.51
CA TYR A 328 13.21 -6.01 25.64
C TYR A 328 12.84 -4.73 26.41
N GLY A 329 11.73 -4.11 26.04
CA GLY A 329 11.34 -2.79 26.51
C GLY A 329 10.07 -2.21 25.87
N LEU A 330 9.45 -1.26 26.58
CA LEU A 330 8.18 -0.61 26.23
C LEU A 330 8.03 0.76 26.92
N ALA A 331 7.22 1.66 26.35
CA ALA A 331 7.01 3.02 26.85
C ALA A 331 6.46 3.07 28.29
N GLU A 332 5.57 2.14 28.65
CA GLU A 332 5.02 2.03 30.02
C GLU A 332 6.10 1.65 31.06
N ALA A 333 7.22 1.05 30.64
CA ALA A 333 8.44 0.84 31.44
C ALA A 333 9.54 1.88 31.12
N THR A 334 9.16 3.07 30.67
CA THR A 334 10.02 4.12 30.11
C THR A 334 10.68 3.72 28.79
N LEU A 335 11.64 2.78 28.82
CA LEU A 335 12.21 2.16 27.62
C LEU A 335 12.72 0.74 27.93
N ILE A 336 13.93 0.57 28.47
CA ILE A 336 14.54 -0.77 28.61
C ILE A 336 14.09 -1.51 29.89
N VAL A 337 13.94 -2.84 29.80
CA VAL A 337 13.61 -3.73 30.92
C VAL A 337 14.68 -4.82 31.09
N THR A 338 15.12 -5.46 29.99
CA THR A 338 16.16 -6.51 30.00
C THR A 338 17.24 -6.24 28.95
N GLY A 339 18.45 -6.76 29.20
CA GLY A 339 19.59 -6.65 28.29
C GLY A 339 20.76 -7.55 28.70
N GLY A 340 21.62 -7.93 27.74
CA GLY A 340 22.81 -8.75 27.98
C GLY A 340 24.04 -7.93 28.40
N PHE A 341 25.23 -8.52 28.25
CA PHE A 341 26.52 -7.82 28.44
C PHE A 341 27.18 -7.47 27.11
N VAL A 342 27.93 -6.36 27.06
CA VAL A 342 28.53 -5.89 25.80
C VAL A 342 29.72 -6.80 25.41
N ARG A 343 29.84 -7.11 24.12
CA ARG A 343 30.77 -8.12 23.57
C ARG A 343 30.49 -9.57 24.01
N GLN A 344 29.36 -9.85 24.67
CA GLN A 344 28.85 -11.21 24.77
C GLN A 344 28.14 -11.57 23.45
N ALA A 345 28.29 -12.79 22.96
CA ALA A 345 27.53 -13.27 21.81
C ALA A 345 26.02 -13.39 22.18
N PRO A 346 25.08 -13.00 21.29
CA PRO A 346 23.65 -13.15 21.53
C PRO A 346 23.26 -14.56 21.99
N VAL A 347 22.48 -14.65 23.07
CA VAL A 347 22.02 -15.94 23.60
C VAL A 347 20.99 -16.53 22.64
N LEU A 348 21.40 -17.55 21.88
CA LEU A 348 20.51 -18.39 21.11
C LEU A 348 20.30 -19.71 21.86
N ARG A 349 19.05 -20.16 21.94
CA ARG A 349 18.67 -21.45 22.53
C ARG A 349 17.67 -22.16 21.62
N ARG A 350 17.80 -23.49 21.53
CA ARG A 350 16.96 -24.37 20.71
C ARG A 350 16.00 -25.12 21.62
N PHE A 351 14.71 -25.05 21.30
CA PHE A 351 13.63 -25.63 22.09
C PHE A 351 12.76 -26.56 21.24
N GLU A 352 12.15 -27.57 21.85
CA GLU A 352 11.09 -28.37 21.22
C GLU A 352 9.89 -27.45 20.93
N ALA A 353 9.49 -27.27 19.67
CA ALA A 353 8.49 -26.24 19.33
C ALA A 353 7.14 -26.44 20.06
N GLU A 354 6.70 -27.69 20.19
CA GLU A 354 5.53 -28.09 20.99
C GLU A 354 5.63 -27.67 22.46
N SER A 355 6.83 -27.69 23.05
CA SER A 355 7.02 -27.36 24.47
C SER A 355 6.84 -25.88 24.74
N VAL A 356 7.35 -25.03 23.84
CA VAL A 356 7.17 -23.57 23.86
C VAL A 356 5.69 -23.22 23.68
N ALA A 357 5.02 -23.89 22.75
CA ALA A 357 3.60 -23.72 22.49
C ALA A 357 2.74 -24.20 23.68
N ARG A 358 3.08 -25.32 24.34
CA ARG A 358 2.42 -25.80 25.57
C ARG A 358 2.77 -24.99 26.83
N GLY A 359 3.50 -23.88 26.70
CA GLY A 359 3.87 -23.01 27.81
C GLY A 359 4.92 -23.59 28.78
N THR A 360 5.60 -24.68 28.40
CA THR A 360 6.66 -25.32 29.20
C THR A 360 7.92 -25.64 28.37
N PRO A 361 8.60 -24.63 27.77
CA PRO A 361 9.83 -24.75 26.99
C PRO A 361 10.85 -25.78 27.50
N ARG A 362 11.27 -26.67 26.60
CA ARG A 362 12.29 -27.71 26.82
C ARG A 362 13.43 -27.51 25.83
N LEU A 363 14.65 -27.42 26.35
CA LEU A 363 15.87 -27.38 25.54
C LEU A 363 16.02 -28.69 24.75
N THR A 364 16.51 -28.61 23.52
CA THR A 364 16.81 -29.78 22.70
C THR A 364 18.06 -29.58 21.85
N GLU A 365 18.93 -30.59 21.86
CA GLU A 365 20.17 -30.64 21.08
C GLU A 365 20.01 -31.47 19.80
N ASP A 366 19.18 -32.51 19.85
CA ASP A 366 18.93 -33.43 18.75
C ASP A 366 18.02 -32.85 17.66
N GLY A 367 18.26 -33.25 16.41
CA GLY A 367 17.49 -32.86 15.22
C GLY A 367 16.13 -33.54 15.11
N GLY A 368 15.35 -33.58 16.20
CA GLY A 368 13.95 -34.03 16.19
C GLY A 368 13.08 -33.19 15.26
N HIS A 369 11.91 -33.71 14.89
CA HIS A 369 11.13 -33.19 13.75
C HIS A 369 10.63 -31.74 13.86
N ARG A 370 10.66 -31.10 15.05
CA ARG A 370 10.22 -29.72 15.27
C ARG A 370 11.11 -28.99 16.30
N VAL A 371 11.96 -28.06 15.85
CA VAL A 371 12.88 -27.31 16.74
C VAL A 371 12.81 -25.81 16.46
N GLN A 372 12.50 -25.03 17.49
CA GLN A 372 12.40 -23.58 17.45
C GLN A 372 13.63 -22.94 18.09
N THR A 373 14.30 -22.03 17.38
CA THR A 373 15.36 -21.18 17.97
C THR A 373 14.74 -19.88 18.50
N LEU A 374 14.91 -19.61 19.79
CA LEU A 374 14.56 -18.32 20.41
C LEU A 374 15.82 -17.51 20.72
N VAL A 375 15.66 -16.19 20.70
CA VAL A 375 16.68 -15.21 21.06
C VAL A 375 16.43 -14.75 22.49
N GLY A 376 17.40 -14.94 23.37
CA GLY A 376 17.41 -14.34 24.70
C GLY A 376 17.51 -12.82 24.57
N CYS A 377 16.64 -12.11 25.27
CA CYS A 377 16.56 -10.64 25.27
C CYS A 377 17.32 -10.04 26.46
N GLY A 378 18.31 -10.76 27.00
CA GLY A 378 19.05 -10.41 28.20
C GLY A 378 18.35 -10.78 29.50
N THR A 379 19.02 -10.47 30.61
CA THR A 379 18.50 -10.68 31.96
C THR A 379 17.77 -9.42 32.47
N PRO A 380 16.94 -9.52 33.52
CA PRO A 380 16.41 -8.36 34.24
C PRO A 380 17.53 -7.43 34.72
N LEU A 381 17.45 -6.16 34.34
CA LEU A 381 18.46 -5.17 34.69
C LEU A 381 18.37 -4.78 36.19
N PRO A 382 19.45 -4.22 36.79
CA PRO A 382 19.45 -3.84 38.21
C PRO A 382 18.24 -2.97 38.60
N ASP A 383 17.71 -3.20 39.80
CA ASP A 383 16.51 -2.53 40.34
C ASP A 383 15.23 -2.67 39.48
N VAL A 384 15.21 -3.60 38.51
CA VAL A 384 14.04 -4.04 37.75
C VAL A 384 13.76 -5.51 38.02
N GLU A 385 12.64 -5.79 38.67
CA GLU A 385 12.12 -7.15 38.80
C GLU A 385 11.24 -7.50 37.61
N VAL A 386 11.50 -8.67 37.01
CA VAL A 386 10.58 -9.36 36.10
C VAL A 386 9.99 -10.56 36.83
N ALA A 387 8.66 -10.67 36.80
CA ALA A 387 7.92 -11.86 37.19
C ALA A 387 7.23 -12.43 35.94
N ILE A 388 7.21 -13.75 35.80
CA ILE A 388 6.39 -14.44 34.81
C ILE A 388 5.13 -14.92 35.54
N VAL A 389 3.95 -14.56 35.03
CA VAL A 389 2.69 -14.63 35.80
C VAL A 389 1.56 -15.21 34.94
N ASP A 390 0.78 -16.13 35.50
CA ASP A 390 -0.46 -16.59 34.86
C ASP A 390 -1.46 -15.41 34.72
N PRO A 391 -1.84 -15.01 33.49
CA PRO A 391 -2.69 -13.84 33.29
C PRO A 391 -4.15 -14.03 33.74
N GLN A 392 -4.59 -15.27 33.99
CA GLN A 392 -5.91 -15.62 34.52
C GLN A 392 -5.88 -15.74 36.05
N THR A 393 -5.00 -16.59 36.60
CA THR A 393 -4.96 -16.82 38.06
C THR A 393 -4.15 -15.79 38.83
N ARG A 394 -3.35 -14.96 38.15
CA ARG A 394 -2.40 -13.97 38.71
C ARG A 394 -1.33 -14.57 39.62
N ARG A 395 -1.03 -15.86 39.48
CA ARG A 395 0.01 -16.55 40.25
C ARG A 395 1.36 -16.43 39.56
N ARG A 396 2.45 -16.28 40.32
CA ARG A 396 3.81 -16.39 39.76
C ARG A 396 4.06 -17.81 39.24
N LEU A 397 4.61 -17.92 38.04
CA LEU A 397 5.02 -19.18 37.42
C LEU A 397 6.49 -19.50 37.71
N GLY A 398 6.88 -20.76 37.47
CA GLY A 398 8.24 -21.25 37.64
C GLY A 398 9.20 -20.83 36.51
N GLU A 399 10.47 -21.16 36.69
CA GLU A 399 11.47 -21.05 35.64
C GLU A 399 11.19 -22.07 34.52
N GLY A 400 11.32 -21.64 33.26
CA GLY A 400 10.95 -22.45 32.09
C GLY A 400 9.44 -22.54 31.80
N GLU A 401 8.58 -21.87 32.57
CA GLU A 401 7.13 -21.76 32.30
C GLU A 401 6.80 -20.41 31.63
N VAL A 402 5.86 -20.40 30.68
CA VAL A 402 5.48 -19.18 29.91
C VAL A 402 4.24 -18.52 30.49
N GLY A 403 4.33 -17.21 30.73
CA GLY A 403 3.23 -16.38 31.22
C GLY A 403 3.40 -14.91 30.84
N GLU A 404 2.56 -14.07 31.44
CA GLU A 404 2.64 -12.62 31.28
C GLU A 404 3.90 -12.07 31.93
N ILE A 405 4.63 -11.23 31.19
CA ILE A 405 5.79 -10.51 31.69
C ILE A 405 5.28 -9.36 32.55
N TRP A 406 5.40 -9.50 33.86
CA TRP A 406 5.06 -8.47 34.86
C TRP A 406 6.35 -7.77 35.31
N VAL A 407 6.36 -6.44 35.32
CA VAL A 407 7.56 -5.64 35.58
C VAL A 407 7.34 -4.71 36.77
N ARG A 408 8.28 -4.70 37.72
CA ARG A 408 8.27 -3.84 38.92
C ARG A 408 9.64 -3.18 39.10
N GLY A 409 9.68 -1.86 39.13
CA GLY A 409 10.92 -1.09 39.35
C GLY A 409 10.75 0.40 39.04
N PRO A 410 11.72 1.27 39.39
CA PRO A 410 11.57 2.73 39.25
C PRO A 410 11.45 3.26 37.81
N SER A 411 11.71 2.42 36.80
CA SER A 411 11.45 2.72 35.38
C SER A 411 9.96 2.71 35.00
N VAL A 412 9.07 2.14 35.84
CA VAL A 412 7.64 2.01 35.54
C VAL A 412 6.95 3.37 35.61
N ALA A 413 6.21 3.71 34.56
CA ALA A 413 5.49 4.97 34.41
C ALA A 413 4.42 5.20 35.49
N GLN A 414 4.03 6.46 35.71
CA GLN A 414 3.01 6.84 36.70
C GLN A 414 1.58 6.43 36.32
N GLY A 415 1.36 5.93 35.09
CA GLY A 415 0.05 5.51 34.58
C GLY A 415 -0.29 6.11 33.21
N TYR A 416 -1.58 6.10 32.86
CA TYR A 416 -2.11 6.75 31.66
C TYR A 416 -2.84 8.06 32.00
N TRP A 417 -2.51 9.12 31.25
CA TRP A 417 -3.07 10.45 31.46
C TRP A 417 -4.60 10.47 31.32
N LYS A 418 -5.28 10.92 32.39
CA LYS A 418 -6.74 11.00 32.53
C LYS A 418 -7.51 9.70 32.24
N ASN A 419 -6.87 8.54 32.40
CA ASN A 419 -7.51 7.24 32.22
C ASN A 419 -7.24 6.33 33.44
N PRO A 420 -7.99 6.51 34.55
CA PRO A 420 -7.76 5.74 35.78
C PRO A 420 -8.03 4.25 35.60
N ASP A 421 -9.09 3.89 34.86
CA ASP A 421 -9.50 2.49 34.68
C ASP A 421 -8.43 1.68 33.93
N ALA A 422 -7.88 2.23 32.85
CA ALA A 422 -6.75 1.61 32.15
C ALA A 422 -5.43 1.69 32.93
N THR A 423 -5.30 2.64 33.87
CA THR A 423 -4.14 2.70 34.76
C THR A 423 -4.20 1.57 35.77
N GLU A 424 -5.38 1.29 36.37
CA GLU A 424 -5.56 0.14 37.26
C GLU A 424 -5.44 -1.20 36.50
N GLU A 425 -5.98 -1.32 35.28
CA GLU A 425 -5.83 -2.52 34.42
C GLU A 425 -4.36 -2.88 34.18
N THR A 426 -3.52 -1.87 33.92
CA THR A 426 -2.13 -2.05 33.47
C THR A 426 -1.11 -1.96 34.61
N PHE A 427 -1.30 -1.12 35.63
CA PHE A 427 -0.33 -0.88 36.70
C PHE A 427 -0.75 -1.48 38.06
N GLY A 428 -2.01 -1.92 38.22
CA GLY A 428 -2.55 -2.57 39.43
C GLY A 428 -2.29 -4.09 39.52
N GLY A 429 -1.16 -4.58 38.99
CA GLY A 429 -0.83 -6.01 39.02
C GLY A 429 -0.43 -6.48 40.43
N ILE A 430 -1.30 -7.25 41.09
CA ILE A 430 -1.01 -7.93 42.37
C ILE A 430 -0.95 -9.45 42.14
N LEU A 431 0.12 -10.09 42.62
CA LEU A 431 0.29 -11.54 42.62
C LEU A 431 -0.67 -12.19 43.63
N SER A 432 -1.45 -13.18 43.19
CA SER A 432 -2.51 -13.79 44.01
C SER A 432 -2.00 -14.80 45.04
N ASP A 433 -0.77 -15.31 44.87
CA ASP A 433 -0.14 -16.29 45.75
C ASP A 433 0.70 -15.68 46.88
N SER A 434 1.30 -14.50 46.66
CA SER A 434 2.08 -13.78 47.69
C SER A 434 1.46 -12.46 48.16
N GLY A 435 0.50 -11.89 47.41
CA GLY A 435 -0.04 -10.55 47.65
C GLY A 435 0.91 -9.41 47.21
N GLU A 436 2.01 -9.74 46.52
CA GLU A 436 3.01 -8.74 46.12
C GLU A 436 2.62 -7.92 44.89
N GLY A 437 2.99 -6.64 44.93
CA GLY A 437 2.87 -5.68 43.84
C GLY A 437 3.01 -4.26 44.37
N PRO A 438 2.50 -3.24 43.65
CA PRO A 438 2.03 -3.33 42.28
C PRO A 438 3.13 -3.71 41.29
N PHE A 439 2.76 -4.48 40.27
CA PHE A 439 3.51 -4.76 39.05
C PHE A 439 2.79 -4.13 37.86
N MET A 440 3.55 -3.62 36.91
CA MET A 440 3.03 -3.30 35.59
C MET A 440 2.87 -4.56 34.74
N ARG A 441 1.64 -4.79 34.30
CA ARG A 441 1.25 -5.81 33.33
C ARG A 441 1.56 -5.34 31.92
N THR A 442 2.61 -5.88 31.30
CA THR A 442 3.03 -5.48 29.95
C THR A 442 2.02 -5.88 28.87
N GLY A 443 1.18 -6.90 29.14
CA GLY A 443 0.43 -7.63 28.13
C GLY A 443 1.31 -8.51 27.22
N ASP A 444 2.62 -8.55 27.43
CA ASP A 444 3.58 -9.35 26.67
C ASP A 444 3.82 -10.71 27.36
N LEU A 445 4.27 -11.70 26.59
CA LEU A 445 4.44 -13.08 27.03
C LEU A 445 5.89 -13.54 26.86
N GLY A 446 6.36 -14.34 27.81
CA GLY A 446 7.69 -14.92 27.79
C GLY A 446 7.95 -15.83 28.97
N PHE A 447 9.18 -16.32 29.07
CA PHE A 447 9.68 -17.11 30.19
C PHE A 447 11.11 -16.71 30.54
N LEU A 448 11.50 -16.98 31.79
CA LEU A 448 12.89 -16.91 32.23
C LEU A 448 13.51 -18.32 32.17
N LEU A 449 14.77 -18.42 31.76
CA LEU A 449 15.58 -19.64 31.82
C LEU A 449 17.07 -19.27 31.94
N ASP A 450 17.78 -19.84 32.92
CA ASP A 450 19.13 -19.42 33.32
C ASP A 450 19.20 -17.92 33.69
N GLY A 451 18.07 -17.32 34.08
CA GLY A 451 17.89 -15.87 34.29
C GLY A 451 17.70 -15.02 33.03
N GLU A 452 17.84 -15.59 31.83
CA GLU A 452 17.65 -14.91 30.53
C GLU A 452 16.16 -14.85 30.17
N LEU A 453 15.67 -13.69 29.70
CA LEU A 453 14.28 -13.52 29.25
C LEU A 453 14.11 -13.92 27.78
N PHE A 454 13.29 -14.93 27.53
CA PHE A 454 12.85 -15.31 26.20
C PHE A 454 11.42 -14.79 25.98
N VAL A 455 11.29 -13.71 25.20
CA VAL A 455 9.98 -13.16 24.82
C VAL A 455 9.35 -14.05 23.75
N THR A 456 8.18 -14.62 24.05
CA THR A 456 7.44 -15.51 23.15
C THR A 456 6.29 -14.81 22.45
N GLY A 457 5.68 -13.77 23.01
CA GLY A 457 4.54 -13.11 22.34
C GLY A 457 3.88 -11.98 23.11
N ARG A 458 2.56 -11.84 22.93
CA ARG A 458 1.72 -10.81 23.57
C ARG A 458 0.30 -11.34 23.74
N ILE A 459 -0.29 -11.25 24.93
CA ILE A 459 -1.61 -11.80 25.28
C ILE A 459 -2.68 -11.37 24.29
N LYS A 460 -2.77 -10.07 23.98
CA LYS A 460 -3.81 -9.52 23.10
C LYS A 460 -3.56 -9.83 21.60
N ASP A 461 -2.42 -10.43 21.28
CA ASP A 461 -2.10 -11.02 19.98
C ASP A 461 -2.08 -12.57 20.05
N MET A 462 -1.99 -13.18 21.24
CA MET A 462 -1.79 -14.62 21.45
C MET A 462 -3.06 -15.39 21.13
N ILE A 463 -2.84 -16.51 20.47
CA ILE A 463 -3.87 -17.41 19.99
C ILE A 463 -3.84 -18.67 20.87
N ILE A 464 -5.01 -19.20 21.28
CA ILE A 464 -5.08 -20.43 22.08
C ILE A 464 -5.85 -21.51 21.33
N VAL A 465 -5.15 -22.24 20.44
CA VAL A 465 -5.76 -23.33 19.69
C VAL A 465 -5.66 -24.62 20.48
N ARG A 466 -6.82 -25.23 20.81
CA ARG A 466 -6.93 -26.53 21.50
C ARG A 466 -6.25 -26.59 22.88
N GLY A 467 -6.10 -25.45 23.56
CA GLY A 467 -5.44 -25.37 24.88
C GLY A 467 -3.91 -25.31 24.82
N VAL A 468 -3.36 -25.00 23.64
CA VAL A 468 -1.93 -24.75 23.41
C VAL A 468 -1.77 -23.28 23.00
N ASN A 469 -0.78 -22.59 23.59
CA ASN A 469 -0.49 -21.19 23.27
C ASN A 469 0.23 -21.10 21.93
N VAL A 470 -0.15 -20.12 21.11
CA VAL A 470 0.34 -19.92 19.77
C VAL A 470 0.75 -18.46 19.61
N TYR A 471 2.00 -18.25 19.20
CA TYR A 471 2.58 -16.92 19.10
C TYR A 471 2.61 -16.47 17.64
N PRO A 472 1.88 -15.39 17.28
CA PRO A 472 1.79 -14.92 15.91
C PRO A 472 3.11 -14.72 15.19
N HIS A 473 4.11 -14.17 15.89
CA HIS A 473 5.37 -13.81 15.26
C HIS A 473 6.28 -15.02 14.96
N ASP A 474 6.05 -16.15 15.64
CA ASP A 474 6.68 -17.43 15.31
C ASP A 474 6.06 -18.01 14.04
N VAL A 475 4.72 -18.00 13.97
CA VAL A 475 3.95 -18.39 12.77
C VAL A 475 4.32 -17.52 11.55
N GLU A 476 4.41 -16.20 11.73
CA GLU A 476 4.90 -15.24 10.72
C GLU A 476 6.35 -15.51 10.29
N ARG A 477 7.22 -15.93 11.22
CA ARG A 477 8.64 -16.20 10.94
C ARG A 477 8.80 -17.51 10.17
N THR A 478 8.13 -18.57 10.59
CA THR A 478 8.03 -19.85 9.85
C THR A 478 7.51 -19.61 8.44
N ALA A 479 6.45 -18.82 8.30
CA ALA A 479 5.93 -18.41 7.00
C ALA A 479 6.96 -17.69 6.13
N GLN A 480 7.65 -16.69 6.68
CA GLN A 480 8.68 -15.92 5.97
C GLN A 480 9.97 -16.70 5.66
N ARG A 481 10.10 -17.95 6.11
CA ARG A 481 11.16 -18.90 5.71
C ARG A 481 10.66 -20.00 4.76
N ALA A 482 9.36 -20.07 4.46
CA ALA A 482 8.79 -21.14 3.64
C ALA A 482 9.05 -20.96 2.13
N ASP A 483 9.25 -19.71 1.69
CA ASP A 483 9.56 -19.34 0.30
C ASP A 483 10.30 -17.98 0.27
N ASP A 484 11.44 -17.88 -0.41
CA ASP A 484 12.25 -16.64 -0.55
C ASP A 484 11.56 -15.53 -1.39
N ARG A 485 10.43 -15.86 -2.01
CA ARG A 485 9.51 -14.91 -2.69
C ARG A 485 8.60 -14.18 -1.70
N LEU A 486 8.52 -14.65 -0.45
CA LEU A 486 7.91 -13.91 0.65
C LEU A 486 8.91 -12.91 1.22
N ARG A 487 8.40 -11.80 1.77
CA ARG A 487 9.20 -10.66 2.23
C ARG A 487 9.45 -10.74 3.76
N PRO A 488 10.67 -11.04 4.24
CA PRO A 488 10.94 -11.10 5.68
C PRO A 488 10.60 -9.80 6.42
N ASN A 489 10.12 -9.96 7.65
CA ASN A 489 9.62 -8.93 8.58
C ASN A 489 8.38 -8.16 8.08
N ALA A 490 7.50 -8.82 7.33
CA ALA A 490 6.33 -8.20 6.70
C ALA A 490 5.07 -9.08 6.73
N GLY A 491 4.75 -9.69 7.86
CA GLY A 491 3.54 -10.49 8.06
C GLY A 491 2.86 -10.22 9.40
N ALA A 492 1.60 -10.64 9.53
CA ALA A 492 0.75 -10.45 10.71
C ALA A 492 -0.15 -11.67 10.92
N CYS A 493 -0.10 -12.30 12.09
CA CYS A 493 -0.94 -13.45 12.46
C CYS A 493 -1.83 -13.13 13.68
N PHE A 494 -3.02 -13.74 13.75
CA PHE A 494 -4.06 -13.52 14.78
C PHE A 494 -5.20 -14.55 14.62
N THR A 495 -6.08 -14.70 15.62
CA THR A 495 -7.34 -15.44 15.45
C THR A 495 -8.50 -14.53 15.07
N VAL A 496 -9.46 -15.08 14.32
CA VAL A 496 -10.81 -14.53 14.12
C VAL A 496 -11.83 -15.53 14.65
N GLU A 497 -12.98 -15.07 15.15
CA GLU A 497 -14.13 -15.97 15.36
C GLU A 497 -14.95 -16.04 14.07
N GLU A 498 -15.07 -17.23 13.49
CA GLU A 498 -15.98 -17.56 12.40
C GLU A 498 -16.76 -18.83 12.80
N ASP A 499 -18.07 -18.87 12.54
CA ASP A 499 -18.97 -19.99 12.88
C ASP A 499 -18.95 -20.42 14.37
N GLY A 500 -18.64 -19.50 15.29
CA GLY A 500 -18.54 -19.78 16.73
C GLY A 500 -17.30 -20.59 17.12
N ARG A 501 -16.22 -20.49 16.34
CA ARG A 501 -14.90 -21.07 16.63
C ARG A 501 -13.80 -20.07 16.30
N GLU A 502 -12.73 -20.07 17.08
CA GLU A 502 -11.50 -19.38 16.68
C GLU A 502 -10.84 -20.09 15.47
N ARG A 503 -10.52 -19.29 14.46
CA ARG A 503 -9.78 -19.67 13.25
C ARG A 503 -8.46 -18.89 13.18
N LEU A 504 -7.35 -19.58 12.94
CA LEU A 504 -5.98 -19.05 12.93
C LEU A 504 -5.60 -18.45 11.56
N VAL A 505 -5.39 -17.14 11.50
CA VAL A 505 -5.17 -16.37 10.26
C VAL A 505 -3.77 -15.79 10.23
N LEU A 506 -3.14 -15.82 9.05
CA LEU A 506 -1.86 -15.18 8.75
C LEU A 506 -1.97 -14.27 7.51
N ILE A 507 -1.28 -13.13 7.53
CA ILE A 507 -1.05 -12.22 6.40
C ILE A 507 0.46 -12.06 6.18
N GLN A 508 0.93 -11.85 4.95
CA GLN A 508 2.35 -11.76 4.60
C GLN A 508 2.61 -10.97 3.30
N GLU A 509 3.61 -10.09 3.21
CA GLU A 509 3.98 -9.45 1.94
C GLU A 509 4.77 -10.38 1.01
N VAL A 510 4.54 -10.31 -0.31
CA VAL A 510 5.42 -10.87 -1.34
C VAL A 510 6.47 -9.86 -1.81
N GLU A 511 7.58 -10.34 -2.37
CA GLU A 511 8.61 -9.49 -2.99
C GLU A 511 8.16 -8.92 -4.36
N ARG A 512 8.67 -7.74 -4.73
CA ARG A 512 8.19 -6.94 -5.90
C ARG A 512 8.31 -7.61 -7.29
N HIS A 513 9.01 -8.74 -7.38
CA HIS A 513 9.24 -9.47 -8.63
C HIS A 513 8.33 -10.69 -8.80
N VAL A 514 7.53 -11.00 -7.79
CA VAL A 514 6.69 -12.21 -7.70
C VAL A 514 5.30 -11.89 -8.28
N LYS A 515 4.82 -12.70 -9.22
CA LYS A 515 3.62 -12.40 -10.03
C LYS A 515 2.72 -13.60 -10.36
N GLN A 516 3.20 -14.81 -10.14
CA GLN A 516 2.55 -16.07 -10.45
C GLN A 516 3.42 -17.20 -9.90
N GLY A 517 2.92 -18.43 -9.92
CA GLY A 517 3.44 -19.46 -9.05
C GLY A 517 3.20 -19.06 -7.60
N PHE A 518 1.99 -18.55 -7.33
CA PHE A 518 1.54 -18.36 -5.97
C PHE A 518 0.90 -19.63 -5.42
N ASP A 519 0.46 -20.66 -6.18
CA ASP A 519 -0.56 -21.59 -5.64
C ASP A 519 -0.20 -22.44 -4.42
N GLU A 520 0.51 -23.50 -4.69
CA GLU A 520 1.83 -23.68 -4.14
C GLU A 520 2.45 -22.24 -3.94
N ILE A 521 2.03 -21.56 -2.86
CA ILE A 521 2.56 -20.71 -1.77
C ILE A 521 1.47 -20.73 -0.63
N PHE A 522 0.50 -21.67 -0.68
CA PHE A 522 -0.47 -21.99 0.38
C PHE A 522 -0.59 -23.53 0.40
N SER A 523 0.53 -24.24 0.51
CA SER A 523 0.61 -25.55 1.18
C SER A 523 1.80 -25.77 2.08
N ALA A 524 2.86 -24.96 2.07
CA ALA A 524 4.06 -24.95 2.92
C ALA A 524 4.41 -23.69 3.72
N VAL A 525 3.69 -22.57 3.66
CA VAL A 525 3.42 -21.73 4.83
C VAL A 525 2.50 -22.56 5.71
N ARG A 526 1.47 -23.19 5.10
CA ARG A 526 0.61 -24.18 5.77
C ARG A 526 1.39 -25.41 6.26
N ARG A 527 2.15 -26.11 5.40
CA ARG A 527 3.00 -27.27 5.76
C ARG A 527 4.12 -26.86 6.69
N ALA A 528 4.81 -25.73 6.55
CA ALA A 528 5.82 -25.34 7.54
C ALA A 528 5.17 -24.97 8.88
N VAL A 529 4.08 -24.20 8.92
CA VAL A 529 3.40 -23.89 10.20
C VAL A 529 2.76 -25.14 10.82
N SER A 530 2.18 -26.03 10.02
CA SER A 530 1.64 -27.31 10.47
C SER A 530 2.73 -28.35 10.81
N LEU A 531 3.95 -28.23 10.25
CA LEU A 531 5.14 -29.05 10.56
C LEU A 531 6.09 -28.42 11.60
N GLU A 532 5.95 -27.15 11.98
CA GLU A 532 6.72 -26.52 13.07
C GLU A 532 5.86 -26.37 14.32
N HIS A 533 4.60 -25.90 14.20
CA HIS A 533 3.75 -25.51 15.34
C HIS A 533 2.57 -26.45 15.67
N GLU A 534 2.39 -27.56 14.94
CA GLU A 534 1.26 -28.52 15.03
C GLU A 534 -0.14 -27.96 14.66
N LEU A 535 -0.19 -26.76 14.08
CA LEU A 535 -1.45 -26.03 13.87
C LEU A 535 -1.88 -26.04 12.40
N PRO A 536 -3.18 -26.25 12.11
CA PRO A 536 -3.73 -25.75 10.87
C PRO A 536 -3.73 -24.22 10.95
N LEU A 537 -3.12 -23.56 9.97
CA LEU A 537 -3.61 -22.23 9.60
C LEU A 537 -5.01 -22.44 9.02
N ASP A 538 -5.95 -21.61 9.41
CA ASP A 538 -7.27 -21.53 8.80
C ASP A 538 -7.30 -20.48 7.67
N ALA A 539 -6.34 -19.54 7.64
CA ALA A 539 -6.07 -18.71 6.45
C ALA A 539 -4.61 -18.23 6.30
N VAL A 540 -4.20 -17.92 5.06
CA VAL A 540 -2.89 -17.33 4.69
C VAL A 540 -3.06 -16.28 3.60
N VAL A 541 -2.64 -15.03 3.81
CA VAL A 541 -2.99 -13.90 2.93
C VAL A 541 -1.75 -13.15 2.44
N LEU A 542 -1.35 -13.33 1.18
CA LEU A 542 -0.30 -12.48 0.59
C LEU A 542 -0.82 -11.14 0.14
N ILE A 543 -0.08 -10.10 0.50
CA ILE A 543 -0.40 -8.70 0.22
C ILE A 543 0.77 -8.01 -0.49
N LYS A 544 0.49 -6.86 -1.13
CA LYS A 544 1.45 -6.16 -1.97
C LYS A 544 2.64 -5.63 -1.16
N PRO A 545 3.89 -5.68 -1.67
CA PRO A 545 5.07 -5.18 -0.97
C PRO A 545 4.99 -3.68 -0.66
N GLY A 546 4.99 -3.35 0.64
CA GLY A 546 4.81 -2.00 1.17
C GLY A 546 3.38 -1.64 1.57
N SER A 547 2.48 -2.62 1.72
CA SER A 547 1.07 -2.40 2.05
C SER A 547 0.64 -2.92 3.42
N ILE A 548 1.48 -3.68 4.15
CA ILE A 548 1.10 -4.17 5.48
C ILE A 548 0.98 -3.02 6.49
N PRO A 549 -0.12 -2.90 7.26
CA PRO A 549 -0.28 -1.87 8.28
C PRO A 549 0.86 -1.85 9.31
N ARG A 550 1.48 -0.68 9.50
CA ARG A 550 2.65 -0.47 10.35
C ARG A 550 2.58 0.80 11.18
N THR A 551 3.20 0.76 12.37
CA THR A 551 3.42 1.94 13.20
C THR A 551 4.39 2.92 12.53
N SER A 552 4.50 4.14 13.07
CA SER A 552 5.53 5.10 12.64
C SER A 552 6.97 4.69 13.00
N SER A 553 7.14 3.62 13.80
CA SER A 553 8.40 2.90 14.04
C SER A 553 8.53 1.61 13.21
N ASN A 554 7.68 1.45 12.19
CA ASN A 554 7.65 0.36 11.21
C ASN A 554 7.27 -1.03 11.77
N LYS A 555 6.89 -1.14 13.04
CA LYS A 555 6.37 -2.37 13.67
C LYS A 555 5.03 -2.77 13.02
N ILE A 556 4.79 -4.05 12.85
CA ILE A 556 3.50 -4.58 12.34
C ILE A 556 2.35 -4.26 13.29
N GLN A 557 1.22 -3.75 12.77
CA GLN A 557 0.01 -3.49 13.55
C GLN A 557 -0.99 -4.64 13.44
N ARG A 558 -0.73 -5.78 14.10
CA ARG A 558 -1.55 -7.01 13.98
C ARG A 558 -3.05 -6.78 14.12
N PHE A 559 -3.49 -5.95 15.09
CA PHE A 559 -4.91 -5.62 15.23
C PHE A 559 -5.47 -4.86 14.01
N ALA A 560 -4.71 -3.95 13.40
CA ALA A 560 -5.13 -3.28 12.16
C ALA A 560 -5.10 -4.22 10.96
N CYS A 561 -4.14 -5.15 10.89
CA CYS A 561 -4.11 -6.21 9.88
C CYS A 561 -5.30 -7.18 10.03
N ARG A 562 -5.66 -7.54 11.27
CA ARG A 562 -6.85 -8.33 11.63
C ARG A 562 -8.13 -7.61 11.25
N ARG A 563 -8.22 -6.32 11.55
CA ARG A 563 -9.37 -5.49 11.17
C ARG A 563 -9.47 -5.44 9.64
N ALA A 564 -8.39 -5.15 8.93
CA ALA A 564 -8.35 -5.15 7.47
C ALA A 564 -8.60 -6.54 6.82
N TYR A 565 -8.35 -7.64 7.53
CA TYR A 565 -8.74 -9.00 7.10
C TYR A 565 -10.25 -9.22 7.25
N LEU A 566 -10.83 -8.81 8.39
CA LEU A 566 -12.27 -8.88 8.66
C LEU A 566 -13.08 -7.88 7.80
N GLU A 567 -12.50 -6.72 7.49
CA GLU A 567 -13.04 -5.66 6.63
C GLU A 567 -12.72 -5.92 5.14
N GLY A 568 -11.85 -6.89 4.82
CA GLY A 568 -11.43 -7.23 3.45
C GLY A 568 -10.55 -6.20 2.73
N THR A 569 -10.14 -5.13 3.41
CA THR A 569 -9.42 -3.94 2.90
C THR A 569 -7.91 -4.13 2.75
N LEU A 570 -7.38 -5.30 3.08
CA LEU A 570 -5.99 -5.66 2.76
C LEU A 570 -5.72 -5.52 1.26
N SER A 571 -4.51 -5.06 0.93
CA SER A 571 -3.98 -5.06 -0.45
C SER A 571 -3.59 -6.46 -0.92
N VAL A 572 -4.56 -7.39 -0.82
CA VAL A 572 -4.48 -8.80 -1.18
C VAL A 572 -3.95 -8.91 -2.61
N VAL A 573 -2.77 -9.49 -2.73
CA VAL A 573 -2.39 -10.21 -3.95
C VAL A 573 -3.22 -11.49 -3.97
N ALA A 574 -3.41 -12.12 -2.79
CA ALA A 574 -3.74 -13.53 -2.65
C ALA A 574 -4.22 -13.94 -1.21
N GLU A 575 -5.27 -14.75 -0.97
CA GLU A 575 -5.74 -15.25 0.36
C GLU A 575 -6.30 -16.71 0.44
N TRP A 576 -5.64 -17.65 1.10
CA TRP A 576 -6.04 -19.06 1.22
C TRP A 576 -6.86 -19.27 2.47
N ARG A 577 -7.82 -20.23 2.44
CA ARG A 577 -8.65 -20.60 3.58
C ARG A 577 -8.87 -22.11 3.73
N ALA A 578 -8.95 -22.60 4.96
CA ALA A 578 -9.22 -24.00 5.27
C ALA A 578 -10.67 -24.39 4.98
N GLY A 579 -10.87 -25.56 4.36
CA GLY A 579 -12.19 -26.15 4.12
C GLY A 579 -12.75 -25.96 2.70
N ALA A 580 -12.16 -25.10 1.87
CA ALA A 580 -12.49 -25.03 0.45
C ALA A 580 -12.06 -26.33 -0.29
N ALA A 581 -13.00 -26.99 -0.97
CA ALA A 581 -12.76 -28.26 -1.66
C ALA A 581 -12.55 -28.08 -3.18
N ALA A 582 -11.69 -28.96 -3.72
CA ALA A 582 -11.28 -29.08 -5.12
C ALA A 582 -12.43 -29.49 -6.08
N PRO A 583 -12.59 -28.84 -7.26
CA PRO A 583 -13.54 -29.26 -8.31
C PRO A 583 -12.89 -30.15 -9.39
N ALA A 584 -13.17 -31.45 -9.33
CA ALA A 584 -12.69 -32.45 -10.30
C ALA A 584 -13.37 -32.38 -11.69
N GLU A 585 -12.77 -33.08 -12.66
CA GLU A 585 -13.12 -33.08 -14.09
C GLU A 585 -14.54 -33.57 -14.45
N ALA A 586 -15.08 -33.08 -15.56
CA ALA A 586 -16.26 -33.65 -16.23
C ALA A 586 -16.12 -33.60 -17.76
N THR A 587 -16.30 -34.75 -18.43
CA THR A 587 -16.28 -34.90 -19.90
C THR A 587 -17.70 -34.84 -20.52
N PRO A 588 -17.84 -34.59 -21.85
CA PRO A 588 -19.09 -34.08 -22.43
C PRO A 588 -20.04 -35.15 -23.03
N PRO A 589 -21.31 -34.80 -23.28
CA PRO A 589 -22.21 -35.58 -24.16
C PRO A 589 -21.86 -35.37 -25.65
N GLY A 590 -22.24 -36.30 -26.53
CA GLY A 590 -21.85 -36.26 -27.95
C GLY A 590 -22.79 -36.95 -28.94
N GLY A 591 -22.34 -37.01 -30.20
CA GLY A 591 -23.04 -37.60 -31.36
C GLY A 591 -22.74 -36.81 -32.65
N ALA A 592 -22.53 -37.42 -33.83
CA ALA A 592 -22.55 -38.86 -34.17
C ALA A 592 -21.76 -39.16 -35.46
N THR A 593 -21.73 -40.45 -35.85
CA THR A 593 -21.14 -41.06 -37.09
C THR A 593 -19.60 -41.14 -37.16
N SER A 594 -18.96 -42.16 -37.76
CA SER A 594 -19.39 -43.53 -38.15
C SER A 594 -18.18 -44.38 -38.62
N LEU A 595 -18.30 -45.72 -38.59
CA LEU A 595 -17.35 -46.75 -39.09
C LEU A 595 -16.06 -46.87 -38.22
N ASP A 596 -15.53 -48.04 -37.86
CA ASP A 596 -15.75 -49.43 -38.30
C ASP A 596 -15.62 -50.46 -37.13
N SER A 597 -15.73 -51.77 -37.40
CA SER A 597 -15.64 -52.90 -36.43
C SER A 597 -14.45 -53.85 -36.78
N PRO A 598 -14.20 -55.01 -36.10
CA PRO A 598 -14.71 -55.55 -34.82
C PRO A 598 -13.62 -56.11 -33.85
N ALA A 599 -13.97 -56.45 -32.59
CA ALA A 599 -13.43 -57.64 -31.87
C ALA A 599 -14.17 -57.97 -30.55
N SER A 600 -14.46 -59.26 -30.36
CA SER A 600 -14.98 -59.99 -29.17
C SER A 600 -14.33 -59.64 -27.80
N LEU A 601 -15.02 -59.75 -26.66
CA LEU A 601 -15.44 -61.02 -26.01
C LEU A 601 -16.66 -60.85 -25.05
N ALA A 602 -17.06 -61.93 -24.36
CA ALA A 602 -18.43 -62.12 -23.83
C ALA A 602 -18.55 -62.39 -22.31
N ALA A 603 -19.82 -62.44 -21.85
CA ALA A 603 -20.34 -62.96 -20.56
C ALA A 603 -20.13 -62.11 -19.28
N ALA A 604 -21.02 -62.15 -18.27
CA ALA A 604 -22.45 -62.52 -18.18
C ALA A 604 -23.02 -62.10 -16.81
N GLU A 605 -24.37 -62.00 -16.70
CA GLU A 605 -25.23 -62.33 -15.51
C GLU A 605 -24.93 -61.71 -14.10
N SER A 606 -25.90 -61.45 -13.20
CA SER A 606 -27.38 -61.56 -13.22
C SER A 606 -28.03 -60.64 -12.14
N ALA A 607 -29.32 -60.82 -11.86
CA ALA A 607 -30.19 -59.91 -11.10
C ALA A 607 -29.97 -59.84 -9.57
N GLY A 608 -30.47 -58.78 -8.93
CA GLY A 608 -30.64 -58.64 -7.47
C GLY A 608 -31.70 -57.59 -7.11
N THR A 609 -32.59 -57.89 -6.15
CA THR A 609 -33.84 -57.12 -5.93
C THR A 609 -33.96 -56.46 -4.56
N GLY A 610 -34.34 -55.18 -4.54
CA GLY A 610 -35.25 -54.59 -3.55
C GLY A 610 -34.67 -54.13 -2.20
N GLY A 611 -35.35 -53.15 -1.58
CA GLY A 611 -35.05 -52.66 -0.24
C GLY A 611 -35.54 -51.23 0.02
N ASN A 612 -36.71 -51.07 0.67
CA ASN A 612 -37.18 -49.76 1.14
C ASN A 612 -36.44 -49.32 2.42
N GLY A 613 -36.12 -48.04 2.54
CA GLY A 613 -35.48 -47.47 3.73
C GLY A 613 -35.69 -45.95 3.83
N SER A 614 -36.89 -45.53 4.27
CA SER A 614 -37.25 -44.11 4.35
C SER A 614 -36.78 -43.44 5.64
N VAL A 615 -36.17 -42.26 5.53
CA VAL A 615 -36.16 -41.25 6.60
C VAL A 615 -36.72 -39.95 6.02
N ARG A 616 -37.71 -39.36 6.71
CA ARG A 616 -38.32 -38.06 6.38
C ARG A 616 -37.89 -37.04 7.42
N GLY A 617 -37.68 -35.80 6.98
CA GLY A 617 -37.47 -34.64 7.84
C GLY A 617 -36.28 -33.81 7.38
N GLY A 618 -36.43 -32.52 7.07
CA GLY A 618 -37.66 -31.73 6.98
C GLY A 618 -37.34 -30.24 7.09
N MET A 619 -37.85 -29.41 6.17
CA MET A 619 -37.58 -27.97 6.21
C MET A 619 -38.74 -27.15 5.63
N GLU A 620 -39.84 -27.10 6.37
CA GLU A 620 -40.71 -25.93 6.34
C GLU A 620 -40.12 -24.90 7.31
N SER A 621 -39.87 -23.68 6.83
CA SER A 621 -39.67 -22.52 7.69
C SER A 621 -40.41 -21.33 7.09
N ALA A 622 -41.17 -20.63 7.93
CA ALA A 622 -42.01 -19.49 7.56
C ALA A 622 -41.15 -18.26 7.22
N PRO A 623 -41.68 -17.24 6.51
CA PRO A 623 -40.88 -16.09 6.07
C PRO A 623 -40.35 -15.28 7.26
N GLY A 624 -39.06 -15.44 7.55
CA GLY A 624 -38.33 -14.69 8.56
C GLY A 624 -37.96 -13.28 8.08
N ASP A 625 -38.54 -12.29 8.75
CA ASP A 625 -38.15 -10.87 8.80
C ASP A 625 -37.11 -10.38 7.76
N ALA A 626 -37.60 -9.97 6.58
CA ALA A 626 -36.77 -9.46 5.49
C ALA A 626 -35.96 -8.20 5.84
N THR A 627 -36.33 -7.49 6.91
CA THR A 627 -35.67 -6.26 7.37
C THR A 627 -34.23 -6.52 7.81
N GLY A 628 -33.98 -7.65 8.49
CA GLY A 628 -32.66 -8.01 9.04
C GLY A 628 -31.62 -8.48 8.01
N GLY A 629 -32.03 -8.78 6.77
CA GLY A 629 -31.12 -9.05 5.65
C GLY A 629 -30.67 -7.76 4.96
N LEU A 630 -31.63 -6.88 4.66
CA LEU A 630 -31.37 -5.56 4.09
C LEU A 630 -30.52 -4.67 5.01
N GLN A 631 -30.70 -4.81 6.33
CA GLN A 631 -29.91 -4.05 7.30
C GLN A 631 -28.44 -4.51 7.36
N ARG A 632 -28.17 -5.82 7.35
CA ARG A 632 -26.79 -6.33 7.24
C ARG A 632 -26.13 -5.95 5.92
N LEU A 633 -26.87 -5.92 4.81
CA LEU A 633 -26.32 -5.43 3.54
C LEU A 633 -26.05 -3.92 3.58
N ARG A 634 -26.88 -3.13 4.29
CA ARG A 634 -26.63 -1.70 4.57
C ARG A 634 -25.34 -1.49 5.36
N GLU A 635 -25.14 -2.25 6.43
CA GLU A 635 -23.94 -2.19 7.26
C GLU A 635 -22.68 -2.60 6.50
N HIS A 636 -22.75 -3.64 5.66
CA HIS A 636 -21.59 -4.12 4.90
C HIS A 636 -21.23 -3.22 3.71
N LEU A 637 -22.21 -2.65 2.99
CA LEU A 637 -21.93 -1.74 1.86
C LEU A 637 -21.59 -0.31 2.31
N ALA A 638 -22.02 0.13 3.50
CA ALA A 638 -21.51 1.36 4.10
C ALA A 638 -20.03 1.25 4.53
N ALA A 639 -19.52 0.03 4.75
CA ALA A 639 -18.10 -0.23 4.99
C ALA A 639 -17.29 -0.46 3.70
N ALA A 640 -17.94 -0.67 2.55
CA ALA A 640 -17.29 -1.01 1.29
C ALA A 640 -16.89 0.20 0.42
N THR A 641 -17.18 1.43 0.85
CA THR A 641 -17.12 2.64 -0.01
C THR A 641 -15.76 3.32 -0.13
N ASP A 642 -14.68 2.77 0.44
CA ASP A 642 -13.39 3.50 0.58
C ASP A 642 -12.11 2.83 -0.01
N ASP A 643 -12.05 1.51 -0.27
CA ASP A 643 -10.77 0.79 -0.36
C ASP A 643 -10.28 0.08 -1.68
N ALA A 644 -10.59 0.51 -2.93
CA ALA A 644 -9.84 -0.02 -4.10
C ALA A 644 -9.83 0.75 -5.47
N TRP A 645 -9.03 1.81 -5.62
CA TRP A 645 -8.48 2.16 -6.97
C TRP A 645 -7.03 2.66 -6.96
N GLN A 646 -6.11 1.86 -6.41
CA GLN A 646 -4.68 2.04 -6.70
C GLN A 646 -3.88 0.73 -6.74
N ALA A 647 -4.03 0.03 -7.87
CA ALA A 647 -3.36 -1.25 -8.16
C ALA A 647 -2.43 -1.21 -9.38
N ALA A 648 -1.89 -0.03 -9.73
CA ALA A 648 -1.00 0.20 -10.87
C ALA A 648 -0.17 1.48 -10.59
N GLY A 649 1.15 1.46 -10.34
CA GLY A 649 2.27 0.97 -11.18
C GLY A 649 2.95 2.19 -11.86
N GLY A 650 4.25 2.26 -12.20
CA GLY A 650 5.44 1.39 -12.06
C GLY A 650 6.71 2.21 -12.43
N GLY A 651 7.93 1.67 -12.30
CA GLY A 651 9.20 2.37 -12.62
C GLY A 651 9.48 2.53 -14.14
N HIS A 652 10.65 2.93 -14.67
CA HIS A 652 12.03 3.17 -14.19
C HIS A 652 12.86 3.69 -15.43
N PRO A 653 14.21 3.58 -15.58
CA PRO A 653 15.31 4.29 -14.87
C PRO A 653 16.52 4.78 -15.76
N ARG A 654 17.48 5.54 -15.15
CA ARG A 654 18.98 5.51 -15.39
C ARG A 654 19.53 5.83 -16.81
N GLU A 655 20.83 5.95 -17.15
CA GLU A 655 22.23 5.98 -16.58
C GLU A 655 23.10 6.75 -17.65
N SER A 656 24.38 7.20 -17.58
CA SER A 656 25.57 7.12 -16.68
C SER A 656 26.75 8.02 -17.22
N ALA A 657 27.91 8.02 -16.53
CA ALA A 657 29.31 8.35 -16.96
C ALA A 657 29.95 9.73 -16.59
N GLY A 658 30.92 9.73 -15.67
CA GLY A 658 31.82 10.87 -15.32
C GLY A 658 33.33 10.67 -15.60
N VAL A 659 34.22 11.49 -15.01
CA VAL A 659 35.70 11.30 -14.87
C VAL A 659 36.30 12.36 -13.89
N ALA A 660 37.53 12.14 -13.40
CA ALA A 660 38.12 12.78 -12.21
C ALA A 660 38.91 14.11 -12.38
N ALA A 661 39.33 14.65 -11.23
CA ALA A 661 39.92 15.96 -10.93
C ALA A 661 41.13 16.47 -11.73
N ASP A 662 41.19 17.80 -11.90
CA ASP A 662 42.40 18.62 -11.62
C ASP A 662 42.01 20.08 -11.26
N THR A 663 42.95 20.77 -10.61
CA THR A 663 42.97 22.16 -10.17
C THR A 663 42.50 23.21 -11.19
N ARG A 664 41.67 24.17 -10.74
CA ARG A 664 41.52 25.51 -11.35
C ARG A 664 41.20 26.59 -10.31
N THR A 665 41.93 27.70 -10.45
CA THR A 665 41.52 29.12 -10.48
C THR A 665 40.08 29.49 -10.04
N PRO A 666 39.87 30.63 -9.33
CA PRO A 666 38.53 31.08 -8.92
C PRO A 666 37.50 31.07 -10.06
N VAL A 667 36.47 30.25 -9.89
CA VAL A 667 35.33 30.14 -10.81
C VAL A 667 34.28 31.17 -10.42
N ALA A 668 33.56 31.72 -11.41
CA ALA A 668 32.53 32.73 -11.17
C ALA A 668 31.39 32.18 -10.29
N ALA A 669 30.79 33.06 -9.48
CA ALA A 669 29.54 32.75 -8.80
C ALA A 669 28.48 32.33 -9.83
N ALA A 670 27.71 31.27 -9.54
CA ALA A 670 26.62 30.83 -10.39
C ALA A 670 25.62 31.98 -10.57
N ASP A 671 25.23 32.29 -11.82
CA ASP A 671 24.24 33.33 -12.08
C ASP A 671 22.92 32.91 -11.43
N ARG A 672 22.36 33.80 -10.60
CA ARG A 672 21.07 33.62 -9.91
C ARG A 672 19.98 33.11 -10.84
N ARG A 673 20.02 33.53 -12.12
CA ARG A 673 19.12 33.07 -13.18
C ARG A 673 19.17 31.56 -13.45
N GLN A 674 20.36 30.96 -13.44
CA GLN A 674 20.52 29.52 -13.70
C GLN A 674 19.95 28.67 -12.57
N ILE A 675 20.06 29.14 -11.32
CA ILE A 675 19.44 28.50 -10.16
C ILE A 675 17.92 28.60 -10.24
N ILE A 676 17.40 29.79 -10.56
CA ILE A 676 15.96 30.01 -10.84
C ILE A 676 15.45 29.04 -11.91
N GLU A 677 16.13 28.93 -13.05
CA GLU A 677 15.69 28.06 -14.15
C GLU A 677 15.78 26.58 -13.78
N ALA A 678 16.89 26.12 -13.21
CA ALA A 678 17.09 24.70 -12.86
C ALA A 678 16.15 24.20 -11.74
N VAL A 679 15.84 25.02 -10.74
CA VAL A 679 14.86 24.66 -9.70
C VAL A 679 13.46 24.56 -10.29
N LEU A 680 13.06 25.56 -11.08
CA LEU A 680 11.77 25.52 -11.75
C LEU A 680 11.70 24.35 -12.74
N GLU A 681 12.81 23.99 -13.40
CA GLU A 681 12.94 22.83 -14.29
C GLU A 681 12.90 21.50 -13.54
N GLU A 682 13.50 21.36 -12.36
CA GLU A 682 13.43 20.13 -11.55
C GLU A 682 12.05 19.93 -10.91
N VAL A 683 11.44 20.99 -10.38
CA VAL A 683 10.04 20.92 -9.93
C VAL A 683 9.11 20.65 -11.12
N ARG A 684 9.44 21.11 -12.34
CA ARG A 684 8.74 20.66 -13.56
C ARG A 684 9.04 19.19 -13.84
N ARG A 685 10.28 18.71 -13.76
CA ARG A 685 10.70 17.32 -14.07
C ARG A 685 9.95 16.29 -13.21
N VAL A 686 9.80 16.52 -11.90
CA VAL A 686 9.07 15.59 -11.02
C VAL A 686 7.60 15.98 -10.81
N GLY A 687 7.29 17.28 -10.70
CA GLY A 687 5.92 17.81 -10.69
C GLY A 687 5.11 17.41 -11.92
N LYS A 688 5.78 17.30 -13.07
CA LYS A 688 5.15 17.13 -14.38
C LYS A 688 4.21 18.32 -14.60
N ASP A 689 3.18 18.12 -15.39
CA ASP A 689 2.17 19.14 -15.64
C ASP A 689 1.27 19.45 -14.41
N ARG A 690 1.60 18.96 -13.20
CA ARG A 690 1.01 19.51 -11.96
C ARG A 690 1.63 20.89 -11.74
N ALA A 691 2.94 21.02 -11.99
CA ALA A 691 3.69 22.27 -12.04
C ALA A 691 3.29 23.22 -13.20
N ALA A 692 2.11 23.08 -13.83
CA ALA A 692 1.71 23.80 -15.05
C ALA A 692 1.59 25.32 -14.90
N GLY A 693 1.45 25.85 -13.68
CA GLY A 693 1.56 27.28 -13.40
C GLY A 693 2.99 27.75 -13.07
N ILE A 694 3.92 26.84 -12.74
CA ILE A 694 4.95 27.14 -11.73
C ILE A 694 5.86 28.34 -12.08
N THR A 695 5.60 29.42 -11.33
CA THR A 695 6.46 30.57 -11.08
C THR A 695 7.27 30.32 -9.80
N LEU A 696 8.11 31.27 -9.39
CA LEU A 696 8.77 31.22 -8.08
C LEU A 696 7.72 31.14 -6.95
N ASP A 697 6.69 31.98 -6.98
CA ASP A 697 5.68 32.09 -5.92
C ASP A 697 4.64 30.94 -5.90
N SER A 698 4.80 29.92 -6.74
CA SER A 698 3.84 28.82 -6.88
C SER A 698 4.11 27.68 -5.90
N SER A 699 3.06 27.21 -5.21
CA SER A 699 3.11 26.08 -4.28
C SER A 699 3.45 24.76 -4.97
N ILE A 700 4.65 24.24 -4.69
CA ILE A 700 5.10 22.86 -4.93
C ILE A 700 4.20 21.88 -4.15
N ALA A 701 3.73 22.30 -2.99
CA ALA A 701 3.01 21.42 -2.07
C ALA A 701 1.57 21.12 -2.50
N GLU A 702 0.94 22.02 -3.27
CA GLU A 702 -0.34 21.78 -3.97
C GLU A 702 -0.20 20.93 -5.23
N LEU A 703 1.01 20.69 -5.74
CA LEU A 703 1.21 19.94 -6.99
C LEU A 703 0.97 18.43 -6.85
N GLY A 704 0.23 17.97 -5.83
CA GLY A 704 -0.11 16.56 -5.59
C GLY A 704 1.13 15.64 -5.55
N LEU A 705 2.28 16.15 -5.09
CA LEU A 705 3.55 15.42 -5.03
C LEU A 705 3.66 14.62 -3.73
N ASP A 706 3.94 13.32 -3.85
CA ASP A 706 4.15 12.45 -2.69
C ASP A 706 5.51 12.71 -1.98
N SER A 707 5.75 12.01 -0.86
CA SER A 707 6.96 12.20 -0.04
C SER A 707 8.26 11.70 -0.68
N LEU A 708 8.20 10.86 -1.71
CA LEU A 708 9.33 10.44 -2.53
C LEU A 708 9.50 11.38 -3.73
N GLU A 709 8.42 11.78 -4.41
CA GLU A 709 8.48 12.75 -5.52
C GLU A 709 9.09 14.10 -5.07
N ARG A 710 8.69 14.65 -3.91
CA ARG A 710 9.30 15.89 -3.38
C ARG A 710 10.80 15.70 -3.09
N MET A 711 11.18 14.54 -2.56
CA MET A 711 12.57 14.22 -2.25
C MET A 711 13.40 13.92 -3.50
N GLU A 712 12.79 13.48 -4.61
CA GLU A 712 13.44 13.36 -5.91
C GLU A 712 13.81 14.74 -6.48
N ILE A 713 12.95 15.76 -6.34
CA ILE A 713 13.28 17.15 -6.72
C ILE A 713 14.52 17.61 -5.93
N LEU A 714 14.48 17.42 -4.61
CA LEU A 714 15.49 17.95 -3.71
C LEU A 714 16.83 17.23 -3.92
N ALA A 715 16.85 15.90 -3.93
CA ALA A 715 18.05 15.12 -4.23
C ALA A 715 18.60 15.39 -5.65
N SER A 716 17.73 15.61 -6.64
CA SER A 716 18.17 15.96 -7.99
C SER A 716 18.72 17.39 -8.10
N LEU A 717 18.39 18.29 -7.17
CA LEU A 717 19.03 19.61 -7.06
C LEU A 717 20.36 19.53 -6.29
N GLU A 718 20.43 18.72 -5.23
CA GLU A 718 21.67 18.39 -4.52
C GLU A 718 22.71 17.76 -5.46
N GLU A 719 22.29 16.84 -6.35
CA GLU A 719 23.15 16.23 -7.37
C GLU A 719 23.48 17.19 -8.53
N ARG A 720 22.53 18.03 -8.95
CA ARG A 720 22.71 18.93 -10.11
C ARG A 720 23.56 20.16 -9.80
N PHE A 721 23.48 20.70 -8.59
CA PHE A 721 24.30 21.82 -8.16
C PHE A 721 25.52 21.37 -7.37
N GLY A 722 25.36 20.43 -6.44
CA GLY A 722 26.44 19.83 -5.64
C GLY A 722 26.65 20.46 -4.27
N GLY A 723 25.89 19.94 -3.32
CA GLY A 723 25.89 20.36 -1.92
C GLY A 723 24.74 19.63 -1.25
N ARG A 724 24.24 20.14 -0.13
CA ARG A 724 23.09 19.57 0.56
C ARG A 724 22.20 20.66 1.14
N PHE A 725 20.91 20.39 1.26
CA PHE A 725 19.94 21.28 1.88
C PHE A 725 19.73 20.90 3.36
N PRO A 726 19.62 21.88 4.28
CA PRO A 726 19.31 21.55 5.67
C PRO A 726 17.91 20.94 5.81
N GLU A 727 17.80 19.75 6.44
CA GLU A 727 16.54 19.00 6.67
C GLU A 727 15.43 19.79 7.37
N GLU A 728 15.79 20.84 8.10
CA GLU A 728 14.86 21.77 8.74
C GLU A 728 14.07 22.60 7.72
N VAL A 729 14.64 22.88 6.54
CA VAL A 729 14.01 23.66 5.46
C VAL A 729 13.14 22.77 4.57
N LEU A 730 13.53 21.52 4.33
CA LEU A 730 12.87 20.62 3.36
C LEU A 730 11.33 20.44 3.50
N PRO A 731 10.73 20.39 4.71
CA PRO A 731 9.28 20.31 4.88
C PRO A 731 8.55 21.61 4.52
N ASP A 732 9.30 22.71 4.54
CA ASP A 732 8.85 24.10 4.52
C ASP A 732 9.17 24.79 3.17
N LEU A 733 9.82 24.06 2.26
CA LEU A 733 9.95 24.36 0.83
C LEU A 733 8.60 24.15 0.10
N GLU A 734 7.57 24.87 0.54
CA GLU A 734 6.23 24.81 -0.04
C GLU A 734 6.20 25.47 -1.43
N THR A 735 7.05 26.46 -1.75
CA THR A 735 7.11 27.16 -3.05
C THR A 735 8.46 27.06 -3.77
N ALA A 736 8.46 27.25 -5.10
CA ALA A 736 9.69 27.22 -5.89
C ALA A 736 10.66 28.38 -5.59
N ARG A 737 10.17 29.51 -5.07
CA ARG A 737 10.99 30.63 -4.58
C ARG A 737 11.85 30.19 -3.41
N GLN A 738 11.24 29.54 -2.42
CA GLN A 738 11.94 29.04 -1.25
C GLN A 738 12.98 27.99 -1.65
N VAL A 739 12.69 27.11 -2.63
CA VAL A 739 13.68 26.16 -3.15
C VAL A 739 14.83 26.88 -3.84
N VAL A 740 14.56 27.88 -4.70
CA VAL A 740 15.60 28.71 -5.33
C VAL A 740 16.49 29.39 -4.30
N GLU A 741 15.90 30.05 -3.31
CA GLU A 741 16.63 30.79 -2.27
C GLU A 741 17.37 29.85 -1.31
N ALA A 742 16.99 28.56 -1.26
CA ALA A 742 17.77 27.51 -0.62
C ALA A 742 18.93 26.98 -1.52
N VAL A 743 18.73 26.78 -2.83
CA VAL A 743 19.81 26.36 -3.74
C VAL A 743 20.91 27.43 -3.82
N GLU A 744 20.52 28.70 -3.90
CA GLU A 744 21.42 29.87 -3.84
C GLU A 744 22.26 29.93 -2.55
N ARG A 745 21.78 29.32 -1.47
CA ARG A 745 22.32 29.47 -0.11
C ARG A 745 23.09 28.24 0.36
N TYR A 746 22.85 27.06 -0.21
CA TYR A 746 23.37 25.79 0.31
C TYR A 746 24.02 24.84 -0.72
N LEU A 747 23.77 24.94 -2.05
CA LEU A 747 24.05 23.82 -2.99
C LEU A 747 25.20 23.96 -4.02
N GLY A 748 26.05 24.99 -4.01
CA GLY A 748 26.89 25.33 -5.18
C GLY A 748 28.21 24.56 -5.45
N GLY A 749 28.21 23.29 -5.91
CA GLY A 749 29.29 22.68 -6.75
C GLY A 749 29.59 21.14 -6.75
N GLY A 750 29.08 20.33 -7.71
CA GLY A 750 29.59 18.99 -8.16
C GLY A 750 28.83 17.65 -7.83
N GLY A 751 29.07 16.54 -8.60
CA GLY A 751 28.50 15.15 -8.47
C GLY A 751 29.56 14.01 -8.65
N VAL A 752 29.35 12.68 -8.84
CA VAL A 752 28.23 11.69 -9.14
C VAL A 752 28.60 10.29 -8.49
N GLU A 753 28.27 9.00 -8.82
CA GLU A 753 27.59 8.19 -9.88
C GLU A 753 27.09 6.78 -9.35
N ILE A 754 26.74 5.74 -10.19
CA ILE A 754 25.89 4.55 -9.80
C ILE A 754 26.22 3.17 -10.47
N ARG A 755 26.00 1.99 -9.79
CA ARG A 755 25.60 0.69 -10.45
C ARG A 755 24.73 -0.37 -9.65
N ASN A 756 25.03 -1.70 -9.65
CA ASN A 756 24.15 -2.88 -9.31
C ASN A 756 24.94 -4.23 -9.13
N ARG A 757 24.48 -5.44 -8.69
CA ARG A 757 23.42 -6.03 -7.77
C ARG A 757 23.27 -7.60 -7.94
N THR A 758 22.82 -8.41 -6.93
CA THR A 758 22.60 -9.91 -7.01
C THR A 758 21.24 -10.45 -6.42
N ALA A 759 21.00 -11.78 -6.31
CA ALA A 759 19.67 -12.47 -6.42
C ALA A 759 19.18 -13.41 -5.26
N PHE A 760 18.05 -14.13 -5.47
CA PHE A 760 17.08 -14.58 -4.42
C PHE A 760 17.16 -16.01 -3.82
N PHE A 761 17.20 -17.10 -4.60
CA PHE A 761 17.20 -18.49 -4.09
C PHE A 761 18.60 -19.14 -4.18
N GLN A 762 18.91 -20.07 -3.27
CA GLN A 762 20.12 -20.91 -3.34
C GLN A 762 19.87 -22.20 -4.17
N PRO A 763 20.84 -22.70 -4.97
CA PRO A 763 20.61 -23.88 -5.80
C PRO A 763 20.49 -25.18 -5.00
N GLY A 764 19.39 -25.93 -5.23
CA GLY A 764 19.27 -27.33 -4.80
C GLY A 764 18.26 -27.62 -3.69
N GLN A 765 17.60 -26.61 -3.11
CA GLN A 765 16.47 -26.85 -2.21
C GLN A 765 15.24 -27.29 -3.02
N GLU A 766 14.62 -28.41 -2.64
CA GLU A 766 13.45 -28.93 -3.36
C GLU A 766 12.22 -28.07 -3.11
N ILE A 767 11.54 -27.75 -4.21
CA ILE A 767 10.48 -26.78 -4.25
C ILE A 767 9.24 -27.40 -3.57
N PRO A 768 8.71 -26.81 -2.47
CA PRO A 768 7.55 -27.38 -1.79
C PRO A 768 6.30 -27.41 -2.69
N PRO A 769 5.20 -28.03 -2.21
CA PRO A 769 3.85 -27.66 -2.60
C PRO A 769 3.44 -26.21 -2.18
N GLU A 770 4.40 -25.28 -2.23
CA GLU A 770 4.40 -23.83 -2.08
C GLU A 770 5.15 -23.11 -3.29
N CYS A 771 5.12 -23.59 -4.58
CA CYS A 771 5.41 -22.84 -5.89
C CYS A 771 4.51 -22.57 -7.23
N TRP A 772 3.30 -23.00 -7.72
CA TRP A 772 2.88 -24.32 -8.31
C TRP A 772 1.34 -24.75 -8.32
N ASP A 773 0.97 -25.95 -7.78
CA ASP A 773 -0.33 -26.61 -7.31
C ASP A 773 -1.73 -25.93 -7.35
N VAL A 774 -2.06 -25.25 -8.46
CA VAL A 774 -3.32 -24.59 -8.97
C VAL A 774 -4.72 -24.72 -8.28
N GLU A 775 -4.96 -25.59 -7.30
CA GLU A 775 -6.23 -25.67 -6.54
C GLU A 775 -6.22 -25.01 -5.16
N ARG A 776 -5.05 -24.69 -4.60
CA ARG A 776 -4.94 -24.10 -3.27
C ARG A 776 -4.77 -22.59 -3.38
N PHE A 777 -4.86 -22.00 -4.59
CA PHE A 777 -4.30 -20.71 -4.99
C PHE A 777 -4.67 -19.63 -4.00
N PRO A 778 -3.71 -18.86 -3.47
CA PRO A 778 -4.42 -17.98 -2.06
C PRO A 778 -5.29 -16.92 -2.80
N GLU A 779 -4.92 -16.43 -4.01
CA GLU A 779 -5.83 -15.72 -4.96
C GLU A 779 -7.21 -16.37 -5.13
N TYR A 780 -7.21 -17.68 -5.35
CA TYR A 780 -8.37 -18.48 -5.73
C TYR A 780 -9.25 -18.80 -4.52
N THR A 781 -8.67 -19.08 -3.36
CA THR A 781 -9.47 -19.35 -2.15
C THR A 781 -10.11 -18.09 -1.58
N ALA A 782 -9.46 -16.92 -1.76
CA ALA A 782 -9.99 -15.61 -1.38
C ALA A 782 -11.22 -15.27 -2.18
N LEU A 783 -11.11 -15.50 -3.49
CA LEU A 783 -12.22 -15.42 -4.43
C LEU A 783 -13.34 -16.36 -3.99
N LYS A 784 -13.05 -17.63 -3.67
CA LYS A 784 -14.07 -18.61 -3.24
C LYS A 784 -14.84 -18.17 -1.99
N GLU A 785 -14.19 -17.59 -0.97
CA GLU A 785 -14.90 -17.08 0.21
C GLU A 785 -15.74 -15.82 -0.09
N ARG A 786 -15.20 -14.86 -0.88
CA ARG A 786 -15.96 -13.67 -1.30
C ARG A 786 -17.21 -14.03 -2.11
N LEU A 787 -17.14 -15.09 -2.92
CA LEU A 787 -18.30 -15.63 -3.65
C LEU A 787 -19.33 -16.29 -2.71
N ARG A 788 -18.88 -17.00 -1.68
CA ARG A 788 -19.76 -17.62 -0.67
C ARG A 788 -20.55 -16.60 0.14
N ILE A 789 -19.95 -15.47 0.53
CA ILE A 789 -20.65 -14.39 1.28
C ILE A 789 -21.83 -13.83 0.46
N LEU A 790 -21.70 -13.76 -0.87
CA LEU A 790 -22.77 -13.30 -1.77
C LEU A 790 -23.91 -14.33 -1.87
N GLU A 791 -23.60 -15.63 -1.83
CA GLU A 791 -24.62 -16.69 -1.72
C GLU A 791 -25.36 -16.65 -0.37
N GLU A 792 -24.63 -16.53 0.75
CA GLU A 792 -25.22 -16.45 2.11
C GLU A 792 -26.08 -15.20 2.32
N ALA A 793 -25.76 -14.08 1.65
CA ALA A 793 -26.58 -12.87 1.64
C ALA A 793 -27.90 -12.98 0.81
N GLY A 794 -28.14 -14.12 0.15
CA GLY A 794 -29.31 -14.30 -0.73
C GLY A 794 -29.24 -13.48 -2.02
N LEU A 795 -28.04 -13.04 -2.41
CA LEU A 795 -27.74 -12.38 -3.68
C LEU A 795 -27.35 -13.40 -4.76
N GLY A 796 -26.64 -14.46 -4.35
CA GLY A 796 -25.93 -15.36 -5.25
C GLY A 796 -24.67 -14.72 -5.82
N ASN A 797 -23.82 -15.50 -6.49
CA ASN A 797 -22.68 -14.95 -7.23
C ASN A 797 -23.19 -14.21 -8.50
N PRO A 798 -23.01 -12.88 -8.62
CA PRO A 798 -23.43 -12.13 -9.81
C PRO A 798 -22.44 -12.28 -10.98
N PHE A 799 -21.22 -12.76 -10.71
CA PHE A 799 -20.18 -13.00 -11.69
C PHE A 799 -20.24 -14.45 -12.20
N PHE A 800 -19.80 -14.68 -13.44
CA PHE A 800 -19.84 -16.01 -14.08
C PHE A 800 -21.23 -16.64 -14.23
N MET A 801 -22.31 -15.84 -14.29
CA MET A 801 -23.64 -16.34 -14.64
C MET A 801 -23.61 -17.11 -15.97
N VAL A 802 -24.10 -18.35 -15.94
CA VAL A 802 -24.06 -19.26 -17.09
C VAL A 802 -25.17 -18.89 -18.07
N HIS A 803 -24.76 -18.36 -19.22
CA HIS A 803 -25.64 -18.12 -20.35
C HIS A 803 -25.77 -19.40 -21.20
N GLU A 804 -26.95 -20.01 -21.23
CA GLU A 804 -27.20 -21.32 -21.88
C GLU A 804 -27.27 -21.25 -23.43
N GLY A 805 -26.90 -20.11 -24.03
CA GLY A 805 -26.95 -19.93 -25.48
C GLY A 805 -26.43 -18.57 -25.97
N ILE A 806 -26.75 -18.26 -27.24
CA ILE A 806 -26.34 -17.03 -27.92
C ILE A 806 -26.83 -15.82 -27.11
N THR A 807 -25.90 -15.02 -26.59
CA THR A 807 -26.19 -13.93 -25.64
C THR A 807 -26.36 -12.60 -26.37
N ASN A 808 -27.62 -12.26 -26.66
CA ASN A 808 -28.05 -11.06 -27.38
C ASN A 808 -28.82 -10.11 -26.43
N ASP A 809 -29.93 -9.55 -26.90
CA ASP A 809 -31.01 -8.89 -26.13
C ASP A 809 -31.74 -9.83 -25.17
N ARG A 810 -31.62 -11.14 -25.42
CA ARG A 810 -32.12 -12.24 -24.60
C ARG A 810 -30.98 -13.16 -24.24
N THR A 811 -31.16 -13.85 -23.13
CA THR A 811 -30.34 -14.96 -22.69
C THR A 811 -31.15 -15.87 -21.78
N VAL A 812 -30.68 -17.10 -21.56
CA VAL A 812 -31.27 -18.06 -20.62
C VAL A 812 -30.24 -18.35 -19.54
N ILE A 813 -30.66 -18.23 -18.28
CA ILE A 813 -29.83 -18.42 -17.07
C ILE A 813 -30.63 -19.24 -16.06
N GLY A 814 -30.21 -20.47 -15.79
CA GLY A 814 -30.95 -21.39 -14.91
C GLY A 814 -32.31 -21.80 -15.48
N GLY A 815 -32.39 -22.01 -16.80
CA GLY A 815 -33.62 -22.37 -17.52
C GLY A 815 -34.69 -21.27 -17.64
N ARG A 816 -34.47 -20.08 -17.06
CA ARG A 816 -35.34 -18.90 -17.20
C ARG A 816 -34.77 -17.95 -18.25
N GLU A 817 -35.65 -17.39 -19.09
CA GLU A 817 -35.30 -16.33 -20.04
C GLU A 817 -35.24 -14.96 -19.33
N TYR A 818 -34.23 -14.15 -19.68
CA TYR A 818 -34.04 -12.78 -19.21
C TYR A 818 -33.87 -11.81 -20.39
N ILE A 819 -34.36 -10.58 -20.22
CA ILE A 819 -33.95 -9.43 -21.05
C ILE A 819 -32.53 -9.05 -20.61
N ASN A 820 -31.61 -8.84 -21.56
CA ASN A 820 -30.18 -8.90 -21.28
C ASN A 820 -29.42 -7.65 -21.74
N TYR A 821 -29.11 -6.77 -20.78
CA TYR A 821 -28.35 -5.55 -20.96
C TYR A 821 -26.87 -5.70 -20.57
N SER A 822 -26.40 -6.93 -20.37
CA SER A 822 -25.01 -7.26 -20.05
C SER A 822 -24.20 -7.78 -21.26
N SER A 823 -24.75 -7.66 -22.49
CA SER A 823 -24.08 -8.15 -23.71
C SER A 823 -23.35 -7.03 -24.47
N TYR A 824 -22.06 -7.25 -24.75
CA TYR A 824 -21.28 -6.42 -25.67
C TYR A 824 -21.41 -6.83 -27.15
N ASN A 825 -22.32 -7.77 -27.47
CA ASN A 825 -22.60 -8.22 -28.83
C ASN A 825 -23.53 -7.21 -29.54
N TYR A 826 -23.10 -5.95 -29.64
CA TYR A 826 -23.91 -4.79 -30.02
C TYR A 826 -24.76 -5.01 -31.29
N LEU A 827 -24.23 -5.68 -32.31
CA LEU A 827 -24.92 -5.94 -33.59
C LEU A 827 -25.51 -7.37 -33.71
N GLY A 828 -25.41 -8.19 -32.65
CA GLY A 828 -25.92 -9.57 -32.63
C GLY A 828 -25.14 -10.54 -33.54
N MET A 829 -23.84 -10.33 -33.73
CA MET A 829 -23.02 -11.04 -34.74
C MET A 829 -22.55 -12.43 -34.29
N SER A 830 -22.25 -12.64 -33.00
CA SER A 830 -21.70 -13.93 -32.53
C SER A 830 -22.64 -15.14 -32.73
N GLY A 831 -23.93 -14.90 -32.95
CA GLY A 831 -24.93 -15.91 -33.27
C GLY A 831 -25.49 -15.84 -34.69
N ASP A 832 -24.88 -15.06 -35.59
CA ASP A 832 -25.41 -14.87 -36.94
C ASP A 832 -25.12 -16.09 -37.85
N PRO A 833 -26.12 -16.62 -38.59
CA PRO A 833 -25.93 -17.79 -39.46
C PRO A 833 -24.83 -17.64 -40.52
N VAL A 834 -24.49 -16.43 -40.96
CA VAL A 834 -23.41 -16.18 -41.92
C VAL A 834 -22.05 -16.21 -41.23
N VAL A 835 -21.93 -15.64 -40.02
CA VAL A 835 -20.70 -15.70 -39.20
C VAL A 835 -20.41 -17.15 -38.82
N ILE A 836 -21.41 -17.87 -38.32
CA ILE A 836 -21.31 -19.29 -37.95
C ILE A 836 -20.86 -20.15 -39.15
N ARG A 837 -21.38 -19.87 -40.35
CA ARG A 837 -20.97 -20.58 -41.57
C ARG A 837 -19.51 -20.32 -41.93
N ALA A 838 -19.09 -19.05 -41.95
CA ALA A 838 -17.70 -18.69 -42.26
C ALA A 838 -16.70 -19.29 -41.25
N VAL A 839 -17.07 -19.37 -39.98
CA VAL A 839 -16.30 -20.08 -38.94
C VAL A 839 -16.14 -21.55 -39.28
N ARG A 840 -17.23 -22.26 -39.65
CA ARG A 840 -17.18 -23.69 -40.01
C ARG A 840 -16.32 -23.93 -41.26
N GLU A 841 -16.47 -23.12 -42.29
CA GLU A 841 -15.66 -23.20 -43.52
C GLU A 841 -14.16 -22.92 -43.24
N ALA A 842 -13.85 -22.04 -42.29
CA ALA A 842 -12.48 -21.75 -41.89
C ALA A 842 -11.85 -22.87 -41.04
N VAL A 843 -12.61 -23.50 -40.14
CA VAL A 843 -12.19 -24.71 -39.40
C VAL A 843 -11.85 -25.83 -40.38
N GLU A 844 -12.74 -26.12 -41.33
CA GLU A 844 -12.56 -27.18 -42.33
C GLU A 844 -11.30 -26.95 -43.20
N ARG A 845 -11.06 -25.70 -43.62
CA ARG A 845 -10.01 -25.37 -44.61
C ARG A 845 -8.64 -25.02 -44.01
N TYR A 846 -8.61 -24.45 -42.81
CA TYR A 846 -7.38 -23.91 -42.20
C TYR A 846 -7.10 -24.47 -40.80
N GLY A 847 -7.99 -25.29 -40.25
CA GLY A 847 -7.92 -25.79 -38.88
C GLY A 847 -8.29 -24.73 -37.84
N THR A 848 -8.21 -25.14 -36.56
CA THR A 848 -8.59 -24.31 -35.42
C THR A 848 -7.47 -23.39 -34.90
N SER A 849 -6.24 -23.54 -35.38
CA SER A 849 -5.04 -22.90 -34.82
C SER A 849 -4.04 -22.44 -35.88
N VAL A 850 -3.14 -21.54 -35.49
CA VAL A 850 -1.98 -21.07 -36.29
C VAL A 850 -0.64 -21.68 -35.85
N SER A 851 -0.65 -22.54 -34.83
CA SER A 851 0.50 -23.23 -34.22
C SER A 851 1.57 -22.37 -33.53
N ALA A 852 1.86 -21.15 -33.96
CA ALA A 852 2.86 -20.25 -33.36
C ALA A 852 2.58 -18.77 -33.67
N SER A 853 3.57 -17.89 -33.43
CA SER A 853 3.53 -16.52 -33.95
C SER A 853 3.65 -16.50 -35.48
N ARG A 854 2.98 -15.54 -36.15
CA ARG A 854 2.96 -15.48 -37.63
C ARG A 854 4.37 -15.36 -38.27
N PRO A 855 5.37 -14.70 -37.66
CA PRO A 855 6.75 -14.73 -38.19
C PRO A 855 7.40 -16.13 -38.21
N VAL A 856 6.90 -17.09 -37.43
CA VAL A 856 7.47 -18.44 -37.29
C VAL A 856 6.64 -19.51 -38.01
N SER A 857 5.31 -19.54 -37.83
CA SER A 857 4.43 -20.53 -38.48
C SER A 857 3.84 -20.07 -39.82
N GLY A 858 4.19 -18.86 -40.26
CA GLY A 858 3.64 -18.23 -41.46
C GLY A 858 2.23 -17.68 -41.27
N GLU A 859 1.79 -16.90 -42.25
CA GLU A 859 0.47 -16.26 -42.24
C GLU A 859 -0.57 -17.05 -43.05
N LYS A 860 -1.81 -17.17 -42.54
CA LYS A 860 -2.94 -17.74 -43.28
C LYS A 860 -3.66 -16.64 -44.05
N VAL A 861 -4.22 -16.97 -45.21
CA VAL A 861 -4.88 -16.01 -46.13
C VAL A 861 -5.94 -15.16 -45.41
N LEU A 862 -6.72 -15.78 -44.51
CA LEU A 862 -7.75 -15.11 -43.71
C LEU A 862 -7.23 -13.95 -42.85
N HIS A 863 -6.00 -14.02 -42.33
CA HIS A 863 -5.47 -12.94 -41.49
C HIS A 863 -5.14 -11.71 -42.34
N GLY A 864 -4.53 -11.92 -43.51
CA GLY A 864 -4.26 -10.85 -44.47
C GLY A 864 -5.55 -10.30 -45.10
N GLU A 865 -6.58 -11.12 -45.30
CA GLU A 865 -7.92 -10.64 -45.68
C GLU A 865 -8.57 -9.80 -44.57
N LEU A 866 -8.48 -10.22 -43.31
CA LEU A 866 -9.00 -9.47 -42.17
C LEU A 866 -8.27 -8.14 -41.97
N GLU A 867 -6.95 -8.12 -42.08
CA GLU A 867 -6.16 -6.89 -41.93
C GLU A 867 -6.41 -5.89 -43.06
N ARG A 868 -6.52 -6.36 -44.30
CA ARG A 868 -6.95 -5.51 -45.42
C ARG A 868 -8.36 -5.00 -45.20
N GLY A 869 -9.30 -5.88 -44.86
CA GLY A 869 -10.69 -5.50 -44.60
C GLY A 869 -10.83 -4.49 -43.46
N LEU A 870 -10.13 -4.67 -42.33
CA LEU A 870 -10.13 -3.71 -41.21
C LEU A 870 -9.55 -2.35 -41.63
N ALA A 871 -8.47 -2.35 -42.40
CA ALA A 871 -7.87 -1.12 -42.92
C ALA A 871 -8.80 -0.40 -43.93
N GLU A 872 -9.38 -1.14 -44.87
CA GLU A 872 -10.34 -0.65 -45.88
C GLU A 872 -11.64 -0.13 -45.24
N PHE A 873 -12.13 -0.79 -44.18
CA PHE A 873 -13.34 -0.39 -43.46
C PHE A 873 -13.10 0.84 -42.58
N LEU A 874 -12.00 0.90 -41.82
CA LEU A 874 -11.65 2.10 -41.07
C LEU A 874 -11.32 3.27 -42.00
N GLY A 875 -10.59 3.03 -43.08
CA GLY A 875 -10.03 4.04 -43.99
C GLY A 875 -8.53 4.31 -43.75
N THR A 876 -7.76 3.31 -43.32
CA THR A 876 -6.32 3.41 -43.02
C THR A 876 -5.45 2.70 -44.07
N GLU A 877 -4.14 2.96 -44.07
CA GLU A 877 -3.21 2.37 -45.07
C GLU A 877 -2.97 0.87 -44.86
N ALA A 878 -3.03 0.42 -43.61
CA ALA A 878 -2.85 -0.98 -43.20
C ALA A 878 -3.45 -1.22 -41.80
N ALA A 879 -3.51 -2.49 -41.40
CA ALA A 879 -3.76 -2.93 -40.02
C ALA A 879 -2.92 -4.17 -39.67
N VAL A 880 -2.75 -4.43 -38.37
CA VAL A 880 -2.18 -5.66 -37.80
C VAL A 880 -3.11 -6.21 -36.73
N VAL A 881 -3.46 -7.50 -36.81
CA VAL A 881 -4.28 -8.19 -35.81
C VAL A 881 -3.45 -8.90 -34.73
N PHE A 882 -3.99 -8.90 -33.51
CA PHE A 882 -3.46 -9.48 -32.28
C PHE A 882 -4.51 -10.40 -31.62
N VAL A 883 -4.07 -11.26 -30.69
CA VAL A 883 -4.93 -12.29 -30.07
C VAL A 883 -5.94 -11.74 -29.05
N GLY A 884 -5.74 -10.55 -28.48
CA GLY A 884 -6.67 -9.96 -27.52
C GLY A 884 -6.60 -8.44 -27.43
N GLY A 885 -7.76 -7.79 -27.26
CA GLY A 885 -7.87 -6.33 -27.18
C GLY A 885 -7.02 -5.73 -26.06
N HIS A 886 -7.16 -6.21 -24.82
CA HIS A 886 -6.41 -5.69 -23.66
C HIS A 886 -4.88 -5.71 -23.91
N ALA A 887 -4.35 -6.86 -24.30
CA ALA A 887 -2.93 -7.05 -24.60
C ALA A 887 -2.44 -6.25 -25.82
N THR A 888 -3.34 -5.81 -26.71
CA THR A 888 -3.00 -4.93 -27.84
C THR A 888 -2.57 -3.55 -27.31
N ASN A 889 -3.32 -2.97 -26.37
CA ASN A 889 -2.93 -1.70 -25.73
C ASN A 889 -1.60 -1.85 -24.97
N GLU A 890 -1.46 -2.91 -24.17
CA GLU A 890 -0.23 -3.18 -23.40
C GLU A 890 1.01 -3.27 -24.29
N THR A 891 0.97 -4.13 -25.33
CA THR A 891 2.15 -4.37 -26.18
C THR A 891 2.44 -3.23 -27.17
N VAL A 892 1.48 -2.36 -27.46
CA VAL A 892 1.67 -1.28 -28.45
C VAL A 892 2.13 -0.01 -27.75
N ILE A 893 1.47 0.40 -26.66
CA ILE A 893 1.89 1.57 -25.87
C ILE A 893 3.24 1.30 -25.19
N GLY A 894 3.40 0.10 -24.62
CA GLY A 894 4.66 -0.36 -24.00
C GLY A 894 5.86 -0.49 -24.95
N HIS A 895 5.64 -0.40 -26.27
CA HIS A 895 6.66 -0.55 -27.30
C HIS A 895 6.91 0.73 -28.12
N LEU A 896 5.88 1.55 -28.35
CA LEU A 896 6.00 2.81 -29.09
C LEU A 896 6.61 3.94 -28.25
N LEU A 897 6.43 3.90 -26.93
CA LEU A 897 6.94 4.89 -25.98
C LEU A 897 7.99 4.26 -25.06
N LYS A 898 8.84 5.11 -24.47
CA LYS A 898 9.86 4.73 -23.47
C LYS A 898 10.15 5.90 -22.52
N PRO A 899 11.02 5.78 -21.50
CA PRO A 899 11.44 6.92 -20.68
C PRO A 899 11.91 8.12 -21.53
N GLY A 900 11.57 9.33 -21.09
CA GLY A 900 11.75 10.57 -21.85
C GLY A 900 10.66 10.90 -22.89
N ASP A 901 9.62 10.06 -22.99
CA ASP A 901 8.36 10.39 -23.68
C ASP A 901 7.24 10.74 -22.68
N LEU A 902 6.18 11.39 -23.14
CA LEU A 902 4.92 11.65 -22.41
C LEU A 902 3.80 10.78 -22.96
N ILE A 903 2.95 10.27 -22.06
CA ILE A 903 1.63 9.72 -22.42
C ILE A 903 0.57 10.55 -21.71
N LEU A 904 -0.17 11.32 -22.49
CA LEU A 904 -1.26 12.20 -22.06
C LEU A 904 -2.59 11.51 -22.37
N HIS A 905 -3.33 11.09 -21.34
CA HIS A 905 -4.54 10.27 -21.50
C HIS A 905 -5.72 10.82 -20.70
N ASP A 906 -6.94 10.47 -21.10
CA ASP A 906 -8.16 10.87 -20.38
C ASP A 906 -8.19 10.27 -18.96
N ALA A 907 -8.71 11.01 -17.98
CA ALA A 907 -8.83 10.55 -16.59
C ALA A 907 -9.59 9.22 -16.43
N LEU A 908 -10.59 8.94 -17.28
CA LEU A 908 -11.38 7.70 -17.25
C LEU A 908 -10.87 6.60 -18.21
N SER A 909 -9.69 6.79 -18.82
CA SER A 909 -9.09 5.82 -19.76
C SER A 909 -9.03 4.40 -19.20
N HIS A 910 -9.59 3.45 -19.94
CA HIS A 910 -9.63 2.02 -19.62
C HIS A 910 -8.27 1.45 -19.20
N ASN A 911 -8.26 0.60 -18.16
CA ASN A 911 -7.04 0.12 -17.48
C ASN A 911 -5.96 -0.45 -18.42
N SER A 912 -6.32 -1.04 -19.57
CA SER A 912 -5.35 -1.52 -20.57
C SER A 912 -4.44 -0.42 -21.13
N ILE A 913 -4.96 0.81 -21.29
CA ILE A 913 -4.18 1.99 -21.68
C ILE A 913 -3.19 2.34 -20.57
N LEU A 914 -3.63 2.24 -19.31
CA LEU A 914 -2.82 2.56 -18.14
C LEU A 914 -1.70 1.53 -17.93
N GLN A 915 -1.97 0.23 -18.07
CA GLN A 915 -0.95 -0.81 -18.02
C GLN A 915 0.07 -0.64 -19.16
N GLY A 916 -0.38 -0.39 -20.38
CA GLY A 916 0.52 -0.07 -21.50
C GLY A 916 1.40 1.16 -21.24
N ALA A 917 0.84 2.22 -20.64
CA ALA A 917 1.61 3.40 -20.26
C ALA A 917 2.65 3.09 -19.17
N ILE A 918 2.29 2.28 -18.17
CA ILE A 918 3.19 1.85 -17.09
C ILE A 918 4.32 0.97 -17.63
N LEU A 919 3.99 -0.01 -18.47
CA LEU A 919 4.96 -0.93 -19.09
C LEU A 919 5.97 -0.19 -20.01
N SER A 920 5.58 0.95 -20.59
CA SER A 920 6.49 1.79 -21.37
C SER A 920 7.55 2.51 -20.51
N GLY A 921 7.33 2.73 -19.22
CA GLY A 921 8.16 3.62 -18.40
C GLY A 921 8.17 5.10 -18.83
N ALA A 922 7.29 5.50 -19.76
CA ALA A 922 7.11 6.89 -20.16
C ALA A 922 6.42 7.71 -19.05
N ARG A 923 6.55 9.03 -19.14
CA ARG A 923 5.99 9.98 -18.16
C ARG A 923 4.46 10.03 -18.36
N ARG A 924 3.71 9.21 -17.61
CA ARG A 924 2.23 9.17 -17.67
C ARG A 924 1.61 10.45 -17.12
N ARG A 925 0.54 10.90 -17.75
CA ARG A 925 -0.21 12.10 -17.40
C ARG A 925 -1.72 11.94 -17.67
N PRO A 926 -2.60 12.11 -16.67
CA PRO A 926 -4.02 12.33 -16.92
C PRO A 926 -4.32 13.79 -17.29
N PHE A 927 -5.32 14.00 -18.16
CA PHE A 927 -6.08 15.25 -18.27
C PHE A 927 -7.54 15.01 -17.82
N PRO A 928 -8.30 16.05 -17.44
CA PRO A 928 -9.70 15.90 -17.01
C PRO A 928 -10.56 15.24 -18.09
N HIS A 929 -11.58 14.50 -17.66
CA HIS A 929 -12.40 13.69 -18.57
C HIS A 929 -13.05 14.55 -19.67
N ASN A 930 -12.82 14.13 -20.93
CA ASN A 930 -13.29 14.78 -22.17
C ASN A 930 -12.81 16.25 -22.36
N ASP A 931 -11.81 16.71 -21.60
CA ASP A 931 -11.30 18.09 -21.63
C ASP A 931 -10.10 18.24 -22.59
N TRP A 932 -10.41 18.40 -23.88
CA TRP A 932 -9.39 18.65 -24.91
C TRP A 932 -8.69 20.00 -24.70
N GLN A 933 -9.35 21.01 -24.11
CA GLN A 933 -8.78 22.33 -23.86
C GLN A 933 -7.70 22.28 -22.78
N THR A 934 -7.83 21.40 -21.80
CA THR A 934 -6.74 21.10 -20.85
C THR A 934 -5.66 20.28 -21.54
N ALA A 935 -5.97 19.25 -22.31
CA ALA A 935 -4.95 18.53 -23.08
C ALA A 935 -4.12 19.47 -23.99
N ASP A 936 -4.78 20.45 -24.61
CA ASP A 936 -4.18 21.53 -25.42
C ASP A 936 -3.23 22.40 -24.58
N ARG A 937 -3.72 22.98 -23.48
CA ARG A 937 -2.92 23.84 -22.57
C ARG A 937 -1.74 23.11 -21.92
N LEU A 938 -1.91 21.83 -21.57
CA LEU A 938 -0.83 20.99 -21.06
C LEU A 938 0.26 20.80 -22.11
N LEU A 939 -0.09 20.63 -23.39
CA LEU A 939 0.89 20.51 -24.46
C LEU A 939 1.49 21.87 -24.90
N GLU A 940 0.71 22.95 -24.95
CA GLU A 940 1.21 24.31 -25.18
C GLU A 940 2.37 24.64 -24.25
N ARG A 941 2.28 24.22 -22.99
CA ARG A 941 3.36 24.35 -22.03
C ARG A 941 4.42 23.25 -22.14
N PHE A 942 4.07 21.97 -22.02
CA PHE A 942 5.05 20.90 -21.76
C PHE A 942 5.53 20.14 -22.99
N ARG A 943 4.96 20.35 -24.19
CA ARG A 943 5.32 19.56 -25.39
C ARG A 943 6.81 19.54 -25.69
N HIS A 944 7.55 20.60 -25.36
CA HIS A 944 8.97 20.73 -25.63
C HIS A 944 9.88 19.93 -24.65
N GLU A 945 9.39 19.54 -23.47
CA GLU A 945 10.14 18.70 -22.50
C GLU A 945 10.29 17.24 -22.95
N TYR A 946 9.55 16.81 -23.99
CA TYR A 946 9.36 15.38 -24.31
C TYR A 946 9.76 15.02 -25.73
N ARG A 947 10.49 13.90 -25.87
CA ARG A 947 10.97 13.41 -27.18
C ARG A 947 9.81 12.98 -28.08
N ARG A 948 8.88 12.18 -27.56
CA ARG A 948 7.56 11.90 -28.15
C ARG A 948 6.48 12.24 -27.13
N VAL A 949 5.29 12.54 -27.65
CA VAL A 949 4.05 12.61 -26.89
C VAL A 949 3.06 11.68 -27.57
N LEU A 950 2.36 10.85 -26.80
CA LEU A 950 1.13 10.19 -27.25
C LEU A 950 -0.06 10.75 -26.48
N ILE A 951 -1.04 11.27 -27.21
CA ILE A 951 -2.39 11.56 -26.68
C ILE A 951 -3.21 10.26 -26.82
N VAL A 952 -3.98 9.88 -25.79
CA VAL A 952 -4.86 8.70 -25.83
C VAL A 952 -6.27 9.04 -25.34
N VAL A 953 -7.27 8.63 -26.14
CA VAL A 953 -8.72 8.74 -25.84
C VAL A 953 -9.44 7.44 -26.26
N GLU A 954 -10.59 7.14 -25.65
CA GLU A 954 -11.52 6.12 -26.17
C GLU A 954 -12.46 6.73 -27.24
N GLY A 955 -13.03 5.92 -28.12
CA GLY A 955 -14.04 6.39 -29.09
C GLY A 955 -15.47 6.46 -28.54
N VAL A 956 -15.75 5.70 -27.48
CA VAL A 956 -16.91 5.79 -26.57
C VAL A 956 -16.36 5.36 -25.21
N TYR A 957 -16.52 6.15 -24.16
CA TYR A 957 -16.00 5.75 -22.84
C TYR A 957 -16.89 4.69 -22.20
N SER A 958 -16.27 3.60 -21.74
CA SER A 958 -17.02 2.44 -21.25
C SER A 958 -17.90 2.72 -20.02
N MET A 959 -17.57 3.70 -19.17
CA MET A 959 -18.25 3.95 -17.90
C MET A 959 -19.49 4.83 -18.00
N ASP A 960 -19.42 5.88 -18.81
CA ASP A 960 -20.40 6.97 -18.89
C ASP A 960 -21.11 6.99 -20.25
N GLY A 961 -20.54 6.34 -21.27
CA GLY A 961 -21.13 6.19 -22.59
C GLY A 961 -21.07 7.43 -23.47
N ASP A 962 -20.34 8.47 -23.04
CA ASP A 962 -20.09 9.68 -23.83
C ASP A 962 -19.04 9.45 -24.93
N ILE A 963 -18.94 10.44 -25.81
CA ILE A 963 -18.11 10.44 -27.02
C ILE A 963 -17.22 11.70 -26.95
N PRO A 964 -15.88 11.60 -27.09
CA PRO A 964 -15.03 12.78 -27.09
C PRO A 964 -15.06 13.58 -28.38
N ASP A 965 -14.71 14.87 -28.30
CA ASP A 965 -14.52 15.76 -29.46
C ASP A 965 -13.20 15.42 -30.19
N LEU A 966 -13.21 14.32 -30.95
CA LEU A 966 -12.04 13.84 -31.69
C LEU A 966 -11.48 14.85 -32.70
N PRO A 967 -12.30 15.64 -33.44
CA PRO A 967 -11.80 16.76 -34.25
C PRO A 967 -10.87 17.70 -33.47
N ARG A 968 -11.22 18.04 -32.23
CA ARG A 968 -10.36 18.87 -31.36
C ARG A 968 -9.12 18.15 -30.91
N PHE A 969 -9.19 16.88 -30.49
CA PHE A 969 -7.97 16.11 -30.19
C PHE A 969 -7.03 15.99 -31.42
N VAL A 970 -7.58 15.98 -32.64
CA VAL A 970 -6.80 16.07 -33.90
C VAL A 970 -6.21 17.46 -34.11
N GLU A 971 -6.92 18.56 -33.83
CA GLU A 971 -6.38 19.93 -33.86
C GLU A 971 -5.21 20.08 -32.86
N VAL A 972 -5.41 19.63 -31.62
CA VAL A 972 -4.40 19.60 -30.54
C VAL A 972 -3.17 18.79 -30.97
N LYS A 973 -3.36 17.56 -31.47
CA LYS A 973 -2.28 16.73 -32.01
C LYS A 973 -1.48 17.46 -33.10
N LYS A 974 -2.17 18.05 -34.08
CA LYS A 974 -1.54 18.77 -35.20
C LYS A 974 -0.76 19.99 -34.73
N ARG A 975 -1.34 20.82 -33.85
CA ARG A 975 -0.71 22.00 -33.26
C ARG A 975 0.60 21.64 -32.55
N HIS A 976 0.55 20.59 -31.72
CA HIS A 976 1.66 20.18 -30.85
C HIS A 976 2.61 19.16 -31.48
N LYS A 977 2.36 18.69 -32.71
CA LYS A 977 3.16 17.62 -33.34
C LYS A 977 3.30 16.41 -32.41
N ALA A 978 2.19 16.02 -31.79
CA ALA A 978 2.07 14.83 -30.97
C ALA A 978 1.67 13.62 -31.83
N LEU A 979 1.72 12.43 -31.25
CA LEU A 979 0.97 11.27 -31.73
C LEU A 979 -0.42 11.28 -31.08
N LEU A 980 -1.41 10.69 -31.75
CA LEU A 980 -2.76 10.47 -31.23
C LEU A 980 -3.15 9.00 -31.44
N MET A 981 -3.62 8.39 -30.36
CA MET A 981 -4.20 7.06 -30.31
C MET A 981 -5.67 7.15 -29.92
N VAL A 982 -6.50 6.38 -30.62
CA VAL A 982 -7.92 6.24 -30.33
C VAL A 982 -8.22 4.77 -30.10
N ASP A 983 -8.78 4.44 -28.94
CA ASP A 983 -9.29 3.11 -28.63
C ASP A 983 -10.76 3.02 -29.07
N GLU A 984 -10.99 2.47 -30.26
CA GLU A 984 -12.31 2.30 -30.87
C GLU A 984 -13.13 1.14 -30.22
N ALA A 985 -12.70 0.56 -29.10
CA ALA A 985 -13.29 -0.68 -28.58
C ALA A 985 -14.75 -0.59 -28.11
N HIS A 986 -15.36 0.58 -27.93
CA HIS A 986 -16.81 0.69 -27.67
C HIS A 986 -17.58 1.45 -28.76
N SER A 987 -16.88 2.15 -29.65
CA SER A 987 -17.42 2.93 -30.78
C SER A 987 -17.52 2.11 -32.08
N MET A 988 -16.60 1.16 -32.31
CA MET A 988 -16.60 0.38 -33.55
C MET A 988 -17.80 -0.56 -33.62
N GLY A 989 -18.54 -0.49 -34.72
CA GLY A 989 -19.83 -1.15 -34.92
C GLY A 989 -20.99 -0.56 -34.11
N THR A 990 -20.82 0.61 -33.48
CA THR A 990 -21.86 1.24 -32.66
C THR A 990 -22.21 2.67 -33.07
N ILE A 991 -21.20 3.51 -33.32
CA ILE A 991 -21.38 4.92 -33.73
C ILE A 991 -20.83 5.18 -35.14
N GLY A 992 -21.31 6.26 -35.76
CA GLY A 992 -21.16 6.54 -37.19
C GLY A 992 -22.28 5.90 -38.03
N GLU A 993 -22.49 6.39 -39.24
CA GLU A 993 -23.59 5.96 -40.12
C GLU A 993 -23.50 4.48 -40.52
N THR A 994 -22.28 3.95 -40.71
CA THR A 994 -22.04 2.54 -41.09
C THR A 994 -21.30 1.75 -40.01
N GLY A 995 -21.16 2.32 -38.80
CA GLY A 995 -20.54 1.67 -37.65
C GLY A 995 -19.02 1.65 -37.72
N ARG A 996 -18.37 2.58 -38.43
CA ARG A 996 -16.90 2.66 -38.45
C ARG A 996 -16.32 3.31 -37.20
N GLY A 997 -17.14 3.70 -36.23
CA GLY A 997 -16.70 4.28 -34.96
C GLY A 997 -16.48 5.78 -35.00
N ILE A 998 -15.76 6.31 -34.01
CA ILE A 998 -15.71 7.75 -33.71
C ILE A 998 -15.17 8.57 -34.88
N GLY A 999 -14.25 8.02 -35.68
CA GLY A 999 -13.72 8.70 -36.86
C GLY A 999 -14.73 8.85 -38.01
N GLU A 1000 -15.80 8.03 -38.06
CA GLU A 1000 -16.93 8.25 -38.98
C GLU A 1000 -17.99 9.16 -38.37
N TYR A 1001 -18.31 8.98 -37.08
CA TYR A 1001 -19.24 9.85 -36.34
C TYR A 1001 -18.87 11.33 -36.45
N HIS A 1002 -17.57 11.66 -36.31
CA HIS A 1002 -17.04 13.02 -36.45
C HIS A 1002 -16.46 13.35 -37.85
N ALA A 1003 -16.64 12.48 -38.85
CA ALA A 1003 -16.08 12.63 -40.20
C ALA A 1003 -14.56 12.95 -40.26
N VAL A 1004 -13.79 12.40 -39.32
CA VAL A 1004 -12.34 12.66 -39.16
C VAL A 1004 -11.52 11.89 -40.19
N ASN A 1005 -10.63 12.59 -40.88
CA ASN A 1005 -9.63 11.97 -41.76
C ASN A 1005 -8.75 11.00 -40.97
N ARG A 1006 -8.82 9.72 -41.30
CA ARG A 1006 -8.16 8.62 -40.56
C ARG A 1006 -6.64 8.69 -40.55
N ALA A 1007 -6.03 9.38 -41.51
CA ALA A 1007 -4.58 9.60 -41.56
C ALA A 1007 -4.09 10.66 -40.55
N ASP A 1008 -5.00 11.40 -39.90
CA ASP A 1008 -4.69 12.39 -38.87
C ASP A 1008 -4.61 11.81 -37.45
N VAL A 1009 -5.01 10.56 -37.24
CA VAL A 1009 -4.75 9.73 -36.05
C VAL A 1009 -3.67 8.71 -36.42
N ASP A 1010 -2.71 8.43 -35.53
CA ASP A 1010 -1.58 7.54 -35.88
C ASP A 1010 -1.87 6.08 -35.52
N VAL A 1011 -2.60 5.86 -34.41
CA VAL A 1011 -2.88 4.54 -33.83
C VAL A 1011 -4.38 4.40 -33.62
N TRP A 1012 -5.06 3.72 -34.52
CA TRP A 1012 -6.44 3.25 -34.31
C TRP A 1012 -6.38 1.86 -33.67
N MET A 1013 -6.63 1.77 -32.37
CA MET A 1013 -6.78 0.50 -31.68
C MET A 1013 -8.24 0.06 -31.71
N GLY A 1014 -8.50 -1.23 -31.78
CA GLY A 1014 -9.84 -1.76 -31.49
C GLY A 1014 -9.83 -3.22 -31.07
N THR A 1015 -11.01 -3.74 -30.71
CA THR A 1015 -11.20 -5.13 -30.30
C THR A 1015 -12.22 -5.88 -31.16
N LEU A 1016 -11.96 -7.16 -31.41
CA LEU A 1016 -12.83 -8.04 -32.17
C LEU A 1016 -13.86 -8.77 -31.28
N SER A 1017 -13.80 -8.60 -29.96
CA SER A 1017 -14.64 -9.32 -28.99
C SER A 1017 -16.05 -8.76 -28.75
N LYS A 1018 -16.40 -7.65 -29.39
CA LYS A 1018 -17.66 -6.92 -29.17
C LYS A 1018 -18.52 -6.96 -30.44
N SER A 1019 -18.61 -5.85 -31.18
CA SER A 1019 -19.43 -5.74 -32.41
C SER A 1019 -19.08 -6.73 -33.52
N PHE A 1020 -17.87 -7.32 -33.51
CA PHE A 1020 -17.44 -8.34 -34.47
C PHE A 1020 -17.73 -9.79 -34.04
N GLY A 1021 -18.28 -10.02 -32.83
CA GLY A 1021 -18.70 -11.34 -32.37
C GLY A 1021 -17.60 -12.41 -32.37
N SER A 1022 -16.33 -12.02 -32.18
CA SER A 1022 -15.15 -12.88 -32.30
C SER A 1022 -14.27 -12.77 -31.03
N CYS A 1023 -12.96 -12.95 -31.14
CA CYS A 1023 -11.98 -12.60 -30.13
C CYS A 1023 -10.73 -12.04 -30.84
N GLY A 1024 -10.03 -11.09 -30.22
CA GLY A 1024 -8.87 -10.43 -30.82
C GLY A 1024 -8.77 -8.93 -30.53
N GLY A 1025 -7.67 -8.35 -30.98
CA GLY A 1025 -7.48 -6.90 -31.08
C GLY A 1025 -6.80 -6.54 -32.40
N PHE A 1026 -6.74 -5.26 -32.73
CA PHE A 1026 -5.98 -4.78 -33.89
C PHE A 1026 -5.38 -3.40 -33.62
N ILE A 1027 -4.31 -3.07 -34.37
CA ILE A 1027 -3.88 -1.69 -34.62
C ILE A 1027 -4.02 -1.42 -36.11
N ALA A 1028 -4.69 -0.33 -36.46
CA ALA A 1028 -4.83 0.19 -37.80
C ALA A 1028 -4.21 1.61 -37.86
N GLY A 1029 -3.70 2.00 -39.03
CA GLY A 1029 -3.02 3.29 -39.20
C GLY A 1029 -2.15 3.33 -40.45
N ARG A 1030 -1.01 4.03 -40.35
CA ARG A 1030 -0.04 4.12 -41.45
C ARG A 1030 0.73 2.81 -41.61
N ARG A 1031 1.09 2.47 -42.85
CA ARG A 1031 1.76 1.21 -43.19
C ARG A 1031 3.11 1.06 -42.47
N ALA A 1032 3.88 2.14 -42.36
CA ALA A 1032 5.15 2.14 -41.62
C ALA A 1032 4.99 1.80 -40.12
N LEU A 1033 3.87 2.20 -39.48
CA LEU A 1033 3.58 1.78 -38.10
C LEU A 1033 3.24 0.29 -38.06
N VAL A 1034 2.37 -0.17 -38.96
CA VAL A 1034 1.91 -1.56 -39.01
C VAL A 1034 3.05 -2.53 -39.32
N GLU A 1035 3.95 -2.17 -40.24
CA GLU A 1035 5.19 -2.91 -40.53
C GLU A 1035 6.12 -2.91 -39.33
N TYR A 1036 6.35 -1.75 -38.69
CA TYR A 1036 7.17 -1.69 -37.47
C TYR A 1036 6.62 -2.62 -36.37
N LEU A 1037 5.32 -2.57 -36.10
CA LEU A 1037 4.68 -3.47 -35.12
C LEU A 1037 4.77 -4.94 -35.56
N LYS A 1038 4.55 -5.26 -36.84
CA LYS A 1038 4.68 -6.64 -37.38
C LYS A 1038 6.09 -7.24 -37.22
N TYR A 1039 7.14 -6.42 -37.21
CA TYR A 1039 8.51 -6.91 -37.06
C TYR A 1039 9.11 -6.72 -35.66
N THR A 1040 8.48 -5.93 -34.77
CA THR A 1040 9.10 -5.57 -33.48
C THR A 1040 8.20 -5.60 -32.25
N ALA A 1041 6.85 -5.58 -32.37
CA ALA A 1041 5.97 -5.55 -31.20
C ALA A 1041 5.96 -6.91 -30.47
N PRO A 1042 6.29 -6.99 -29.16
CA PRO A 1042 6.44 -8.27 -28.47
C PRO A 1042 5.20 -9.18 -28.52
N GLY A 1043 4.02 -8.62 -28.25
CA GLY A 1043 2.72 -9.31 -28.32
C GLY A 1043 2.26 -9.68 -29.73
N PHE A 1044 3.08 -9.42 -30.76
CA PHE A 1044 2.90 -9.93 -32.12
C PHE A 1044 3.99 -10.91 -32.54
N VAL A 1045 5.26 -10.60 -32.26
CA VAL A 1045 6.40 -11.40 -32.70
C VAL A 1045 6.58 -12.67 -31.85
N PHE A 1046 6.29 -12.59 -30.55
CA PHE A 1046 6.51 -13.69 -29.59
C PHE A 1046 5.21 -14.31 -29.05
N SER A 1047 4.05 -13.68 -29.26
CA SER A 1047 2.74 -14.27 -28.98
C SER A 1047 2.23 -15.11 -30.15
N VAL A 1048 1.35 -16.07 -29.89
CA VAL A 1048 0.65 -16.82 -30.95
C VAL A 1048 -0.15 -15.86 -31.86
N GLY A 1049 -0.35 -16.22 -33.12
CA GLY A 1049 -1.23 -15.44 -34.01
C GLY A 1049 -2.73 -15.65 -33.71
N LEU A 1050 -3.57 -14.74 -34.21
CA LEU A 1050 -5.03 -14.88 -34.19
C LEU A 1050 -5.46 -16.18 -34.92
N SER A 1051 -6.38 -16.96 -34.33
CA SER A 1051 -6.79 -18.25 -34.91
C SER A 1051 -7.62 -18.10 -36.20
N PRO A 1052 -7.59 -19.07 -37.14
CA PRO A 1052 -8.39 -19.00 -38.36
C PRO A 1052 -9.90 -18.89 -38.11
N PRO A 1053 -10.52 -19.58 -37.12
CA PRO A 1053 -11.92 -19.40 -36.77
C PRO A 1053 -12.24 -17.98 -36.29
N ASN A 1054 -11.41 -17.39 -35.42
CA ASN A 1054 -11.65 -16.02 -34.92
C ASN A 1054 -11.42 -14.99 -36.05
N ALA A 1055 -10.41 -15.21 -36.89
CA ALA A 1055 -10.18 -14.38 -38.06
C ALA A 1055 -11.36 -14.43 -39.05
N ALA A 1056 -11.92 -15.61 -39.30
CA ALA A 1056 -13.09 -15.80 -40.15
C ALA A 1056 -14.37 -15.21 -39.53
N ALA A 1057 -14.59 -15.36 -38.22
CA ALA A 1057 -15.69 -14.74 -37.51
C ALA A 1057 -15.64 -13.21 -37.65
N ALA A 1058 -14.49 -12.61 -37.34
CA ALA A 1058 -14.30 -11.17 -37.44
C ALA A 1058 -14.46 -10.66 -38.88
N LEU A 1059 -13.90 -11.38 -39.87
CA LEU A 1059 -14.00 -11.05 -41.29
C LEU A 1059 -15.42 -11.20 -41.84
N ALA A 1060 -16.19 -12.19 -41.37
CA ALA A 1060 -17.59 -12.36 -41.72
C ALA A 1060 -18.47 -11.28 -41.08
N SER A 1061 -18.29 -10.99 -39.79
CA SER A 1061 -18.99 -9.90 -39.10
C SER A 1061 -18.67 -8.53 -39.70
N LEU A 1062 -17.43 -8.31 -40.13
CA LEU A 1062 -17.01 -7.11 -40.87
C LEU A 1062 -17.73 -7.00 -42.22
N ARG A 1063 -17.73 -8.09 -43.02
CA ARG A 1063 -18.46 -8.15 -44.31
C ARG A 1063 -19.97 -7.96 -44.12
N LEU A 1064 -20.56 -8.51 -43.06
CA LEU A 1064 -21.95 -8.27 -42.67
C LEU A 1064 -22.22 -6.83 -42.25
N MET A 1065 -21.33 -6.19 -41.48
CA MET A 1065 -21.46 -4.79 -41.09
C MET A 1065 -21.45 -3.88 -42.33
N GLN A 1066 -20.64 -4.22 -43.34
CA GLN A 1066 -20.61 -3.55 -44.64
C GLN A 1066 -21.86 -3.82 -45.50
N SER A 1067 -22.42 -5.03 -45.49
CA SER A 1067 -23.60 -5.38 -46.30
C SER A 1067 -24.95 -5.10 -45.62
N GLU A 1068 -24.98 -4.96 -44.30
CA GLU A 1068 -26.18 -4.74 -43.47
C GLU A 1068 -26.03 -3.54 -42.51
N PRO A 1069 -25.68 -2.32 -42.99
CA PRO A 1069 -25.50 -1.13 -42.13
C PRO A 1069 -26.79 -0.73 -41.38
N GLN A 1070 -27.97 -1.23 -41.78
CA GLN A 1070 -29.20 -1.09 -41.00
C GLN A 1070 -29.11 -1.71 -39.59
N ARG A 1071 -28.19 -2.65 -39.32
CA ARG A 1071 -27.98 -3.18 -37.96
C ARG A 1071 -27.43 -2.11 -37.02
N VAL A 1072 -26.54 -1.23 -37.52
CA VAL A 1072 -25.95 -0.14 -36.75
C VAL A 1072 -27.01 0.93 -36.46
N ARG A 1073 -27.79 1.33 -37.48
CA ARG A 1073 -28.94 2.22 -37.28
C ARG A 1073 -29.96 1.66 -36.31
N ARG A 1074 -30.26 0.35 -36.35
CA ARG A 1074 -31.18 -0.29 -35.40
C ARG A 1074 -30.66 -0.31 -33.96
N LEU A 1075 -29.35 -0.45 -33.77
CA LEU A 1075 -28.71 -0.28 -32.46
C LEU A 1075 -28.87 1.15 -31.93
N GLN A 1076 -28.64 2.15 -32.79
CA GLN A 1076 -28.76 3.58 -32.47
C GLN A 1076 -30.21 3.96 -32.14
N GLU A 1077 -31.20 3.47 -32.91
CA GLU A 1077 -32.63 3.58 -32.59
C GLU A 1077 -32.96 3.03 -31.20
N ASN A 1078 -32.49 1.82 -30.87
CA ASN A 1078 -32.72 1.18 -29.58
C ASN A 1078 -32.05 1.93 -28.42
N ALA A 1079 -30.83 2.47 -28.64
CA ALA A 1079 -30.10 3.28 -27.67
C ALA A 1079 -30.80 4.62 -27.39
N ALA A 1080 -31.17 5.35 -28.45
CA ALA A 1080 -31.90 6.61 -28.36
C ALA A 1080 -33.25 6.43 -27.65
N LEU A 1081 -33.99 5.35 -27.95
CA LEU A 1081 -35.25 5.02 -27.29
C LEU A 1081 -35.07 4.77 -25.78
N PHE A 1082 -34.09 3.97 -25.38
CA PHE A 1082 -33.81 3.69 -23.97
C PHE A 1082 -33.42 4.98 -23.22
N LEU A 1083 -32.50 5.76 -23.80
CA LEU A 1083 -32.02 7.03 -23.25
C LEU A 1083 -33.15 8.07 -23.12
N GLN A 1084 -34.01 8.19 -24.14
CA GLN A 1084 -35.18 9.06 -24.12
C GLN A 1084 -36.16 8.68 -23.01
N LEU A 1085 -36.51 7.39 -22.91
CA LEU A 1085 -37.46 6.91 -21.90
C LEU A 1085 -36.91 7.04 -20.48
N ALA A 1086 -35.62 6.78 -20.27
CA ALA A 1086 -34.96 6.99 -18.99
C ALA A 1086 -35.03 8.47 -18.56
N ARG A 1087 -34.69 9.40 -19.45
CA ARG A 1087 -34.77 10.85 -19.19
C ARG A 1087 -36.21 11.32 -18.95
N GLN A 1088 -37.19 10.84 -19.72
CA GLN A 1088 -38.61 11.14 -19.52
C GLN A 1088 -39.15 10.69 -18.15
N HIS A 1089 -38.57 9.65 -17.55
CA HIS A 1089 -38.95 9.17 -16.21
C HIS A 1089 -38.11 9.78 -15.07
N GLY A 1090 -37.20 10.70 -15.37
CA GLY A 1090 -36.37 11.43 -14.40
C GLY A 1090 -35.07 10.72 -13.98
N LEU A 1091 -34.67 9.65 -14.66
CA LEU A 1091 -33.48 8.87 -14.31
C LEU A 1091 -32.19 9.62 -14.69
N ASP A 1092 -31.15 9.51 -13.85
CA ASP A 1092 -29.84 10.11 -14.16
C ASP A 1092 -29.02 9.24 -15.12
N THR A 1093 -28.89 9.70 -16.36
CA THR A 1093 -28.15 9.00 -17.43
C THR A 1093 -26.74 9.55 -17.66
N GLY A 1094 -26.26 10.48 -16.82
CA GLY A 1094 -25.00 11.19 -17.04
C GLY A 1094 -24.90 11.82 -18.44
N LEU A 1095 -23.68 11.86 -18.99
CA LEU A 1095 -23.33 12.46 -20.29
C LEU A 1095 -23.61 11.56 -21.51
N SER A 1096 -24.18 10.36 -21.32
CA SER A 1096 -24.47 9.42 -22.41
C SER A 1096 -25.32 10.05 -23.52
N HIS A 1097 -24.87 9.91 -24.77
CA HIS A 1097 -25.56 10.32 -25.99
C HIS A 1097 -25.09 9.49 -27.18
N ASP A 1098 -25.99 9.22 -28.14
CA ASP A 1098 -25.75 8.49 -29.40
C ASP A 1098 -25.04 7.12 -29.31
N SER A 1099 -24.96 6.57 -28.09
CA SER A 1099 -24.12 5.45 -27.71
C SER A 1099 -24.96 4.32 -27.10
N PRO A 1100 -24.64 3.04 -27.39
CA PRO A 1100 -25.35 1.91 -26.79
C PRO A 1100 -24.92 1.62 -25.34
N VAL A 1101 -24.15 2.50 -24.72
CA VAL A 1101 -23.78 2.45 -23.29
C VAL A 1101 -24.58 3.53 -22.58
N VAL A 1102 -25.60 3.14 -21.81
CA VAL A 1102 -26.41 4.07 -21.02
C VAL A 1102 -26.25 3.72 -19.54
N PRO A 1103 -25.61 4.58 -18.73
CA PRO A 1103 -25.59 4.41 -17.28
C PRO A 1103 -26.94 4.83 -16.67
N VAL A 1104 -27.23 4.34 -15.48
CA VAL A 1104 -28.25 4.91 -14.57
C VAL A 1104 -27.58 5.11 -13.23
N ILE A 1105 -27.33 6.36 -12.86
CA ILE A 1105 -26.50 6.74 -11.70
C ILE A 1105 -27.37 6.92 -10.45
N LEU A 1106 -26.99 6.26 -9.36
CA LEU A 1106 -27.67 6.33 -8.06
C LEU A 1106 -26.82 7.03 -6.99
N GLY A 1107 -25.52 7.20 -7.21
CA GLY A 1107 -24.60 7.80 -6.25
C GLY A 1107 -24.52 7.05 -4.91
N ASN A 1108 -24.90 5.77 -4.92
CA ASN A 1108 -24.81 4.88 -3.77
C ASN A 1108 -24.65 3.41 -4.21
N SER A 1109 -23.63 2.73 -3.67
CA SER A 1109 -23.25 1.37 -4.08
C SER A 1109 -24.25 0.31 -3.62
N LEU A 1110 -24.75 0.43 -2.39
CA LEU A 1110 -25.82 -0.40 -1.85
C LEU A 1110 -27.06 -0.36 -2.72
N HIS A 1111 -27.61 0.83 -2.98
CA HIS A 1111 -28.84 0.98 -3.75
C HIS A 1111 -28.65 0.50 -5.20
N SER A 1112 -27.45 0.67 -5.78
CA SER A 1112 -27.10 0.10 -7.09
C SER A 1112 -27.15 -1.43 -7.11
N MET A 1113 -26.58 -2.10 -6.10
CA MET A 1113 -26.64 -3.57 -5.97
C MET A 1113 -28.06 -4.07 -5.70
N LEU A 1114 -28.82 -3.40 -4.82
CA LEU A 1114 -30.22 -3.76 -4.54
C LEU A 1114 -31.11 -3.62 -5.78
N LEU A 1115 -30.91 -2.58 -6.59
CA LEU A 1115 -31.69 -2.37 -7.81
C LEU A 1115 -31.36 -3.41 -8.89
N SER A 1116 -30.07 -3.76 -9.08
CA SER A 1116 -29.67 -4.87 -9.97
C SER A 1116 -30.35 -6.19 -9.57
N LEU A 1117 -30.37 -6.52 -8.27
CA LEU A 1117 -31.03 -7.72 -7.74
C LEU A 1117 -32.56 -7.71 -7.96
N ALA A 1118 -33.21 -6.56 -7.76
CA ALA A 1118 -34.65 -6.41 -7.97
C ALA A 1118 -35.03 -6.60 -9.45
N LEU A 1119 -34.27 -5.98 -10.36
CA LEU A 1119 -34.38 -6.17 -11.81
C LEU A 1119 -34.17 -7.63 -12.22
N PHE A 1120 -33.14 -8.29 -11.67
CA PHE A 1120 -32.87 -9.70 -11.96
C PHE A 1120 -34.04 -10.59 -11.55
N ARG A 1121 -34.60 -10.40 -10.34
CA ARG A 1121 -35.80 -11.12 -9.88
C ARG A 1121 -36.99 -10.91 -10.83
N ARG A 1122 -37.19 -9.70 -11.35
CA ARG A 1122 -38.22 -9.36 -12.36
C ARG A 1122 -37.94 -9.92 -13.76
N GLY A 1123 -36.70 -10.33 -14.07
CA GLY A 1123 -36.32 -10.97 -15.35
C GLY A 1123 -35.42 -10.11 -16.26
N ILE A 1124 -34.72 -9.13 -15.70
CA ILE A 1124 -33.85 -8.17 -16.39
C ILE A 1124 -32.42 -8.34 -15.87
N ASN A 1125 -31.48 -8.77 -16.72
CA ASN A 1125 -30.06 -8.88 -16.38
C ASN A 1125 -29.31 -7.58 -16.70
N VAL A 1126 -28.87 -6.89 -15.66
CA VAL A 1126 -27.97 -5.72 -15.73
C VAL A 1126 -27.04 -5.71 -14.51
N GLN A 1127 -25.76 -5.38 -14.71
CA GLN A 1127 -24.74 -5.43 -13.67
C GLN A 1127 -24.50 -4.07 -13.00
N PRO A 1128 -24.28 -4.03 -11.67
CA PRO A 1128 -23.96 -2.82 -10.95
C PRO A 1128 -22.48 -2.47 -11.05
N ILE A 1129 -22.18 -1.18 -11.11
CA ILE A 1129 -20.83 -0.61 -11.01
C ILE A 1129 -20.81 0.25 -9.75
N VAL A 1130 -20.12 -0.25 -8.75
CA VAL A 1130 -20.09 0.26 -7.39
C VAL A 1130 -18.70 0.78 -7.04
N TYR A 1131 -18.58 1.48 -5.92
CA TYR A 1131 -17.30 1.59 -5.26
C TYR A 1131 -16.77 0.17 -4.98
N PRO A 1132 -15.52 -0.17 -5.33
CA PRO A 1132 -14.43 0.75 -5.70
C PRO A 1132 -14.24 1.10 -7.19
N ALA A 1133 -14.95 0.46 -8.12
CA ALA A 1133 -14.74 0.65 -9.56
C ALA A 1133 -15.07 2.07 -10.05
N VAL A 1134 -15.87 2.81 -9.28
CA VAL A 1134 -16.17 4.25 -9.39
C VAL A 1134 -16.27 4.84 -7.98
N PRO A 1135 -16.09 6.16 -7.77
CA PRO A 1135 -16.40 6.81 -6.49
C PRO A 1135 -17.85 6.54 -6.03
N GLU A 1136 -18.13 6.58 -4.73
CA GLU A 1136 -19.46 6.22 -4.18
C GLU A 1136 -20.58 7.08 -4.78
N SER A 1137 -20.35 8.39 -4.88
CA SER A 1137 -21.24 9.37 -5.53
C SER A 1137 -21.43 9.15 -7.05
N ALA A 1138 -20.69 8.24 -7.65
CA ALA A 1138 -20.77 7.86 -9.06
C ALA A 1138 -21.28 6.41 -9.28
N ALA A 1139 -21.64 5.68 -8.23
CA ALA A 1139 -22.17 4.31 -8.31
C ALA A 1139 -23.48 4.25 -9.12
N ARG A 1140 -23.62 3.21 -9.94
CA ARG A 1140 -24.56 3.14 -11.08
C ARG A 1140 -24.88 1.72 -11.54
N LEU A 1141 -25.92 1.58 -12.35
CA LEU A 1141 -26.07 0.46 -13.29
C LEU A 1141 -25.53 0.86 -14.67
N ARG A 1142 -25.04 -0.09 -15.49
CA ARG A 1142 -24.70 0.15 -16.91
C ARG A 1142 -25.50 -0.76 -17.83
N PHE A 1143 -26.32 -0.17 -18.70
CA PHE A 1143 -27.10 -0.89 -19.70
C PHE A 1143 -26.37 -0.88 -21.04
N PHE A 1144 -26.07 -2.07 -21.58
CA PHE A 1144 -25.52 -2.26 -22.91
C PHE A 1144 -26.64 -2.67 -23.88
N LEU A 1145 -27.00 -1.76 -24.79
CA LEU A 1145 -28.06 -1.96 -25.78
C LEU A 1145 -27.53 -2.79 -26.96
N THR A 1146 -28.44 -3.46 -27.69
CA THR A 1146 -28.11 -4.24 -28.88
C THR A 1146 -29.11 -4.00 -30.00
N ALA A 1147 -28.71 -4.19 -31.26
CA ALA A 1147 -29.57 -4.13 -32.44
C ALA A 1147 -30.70 -5.18 -32.45
N LYS A 1148 -30.66 -6.16 -31.53
CA LYS A 1148 -31.66 -7.23 -31.40
C LYS A 1148 -32.77 -6.91 -30.38
N HIS A 1149 -32.57 -5.92 -29.50
CA HIS A 1149 -33.61 -5.51 -28.55
C HIS A 1149 -34.86 -5.01 -29.29
N SER A 1150 -36.03 -5.42 -28.81
CA SER A 1150 -37.31 -4.82 -29.22
C SER A 1150 -37.64 -3.59 -28.39
N GLU A 1151 -38.39 -2.66 -28.98
CA GLU A 1151 -38.95 -1.49 -28.28
C GLU A 1151 -39.75 -1.90 -27.03
N ARG A 1152 -40.46 -3.03 -27.09
CA ARG A 1152 -41.18 -3.56 -25.94
C ARG A 1152 -40.23 -3.93 -24.79
N GLN A 1153 -39.15 -4.67 -25.05
CA GLN A 1153 -38.17 -5.03 -24.01
C GLN A 1153 -37.61 -3.77 -23.33
N ILE A 1154 -37.36 -2.71 -24.10
CA ILE A 1154 -36.86 -1.43 -23.60
C ILE A 1154 -37.90 -0.74 -22.71
N ARG A 1155 -39.17 -0.63 -23.15
CA ARG A 1155 -40.27 -0.04 -22.37
C ARG A 1155 -40.56 -0.83 -21.10
N ASP A 1156 -40.80 -2.14 -21.23
CA ASP A 1156 -41.03 -3.07 -20.11
C ASP A 1156 -39.86 -3.04 -19.10
N THR A 1157 -38.63 -2.68 -19.53
CA THR A 1157 -37.47 -2.50 -18.63
C THR A 1157 -37.50 -1.16 -17.89
N ILE A 1158 -37.76 -0.04 -18.57
CA ILE A 1158 -37.80 1.29 -17.94
C ILE A 1158 -38.93 1.38 -16.90
N ASP A 1159 -40.10 0.79 -17.20
CA ASP A 1159 -41.23 0.77 -16.27
C ASP A 1159 -40.88 0.03 -14.97
N VAL A 1160 -40.28 -1.16 -15.07
CA VAL A 1160 -39.84 -1.96 -13.92
C VAL A 1160 -38.67 -1.30 -13.17
N LEU A 1161 -37.74 -0.66 -13.89
CA LEU A 1161 -36.64 0.11 -13.30
C LEU A 1161 -37.16 1.26 -12.44
N CYS A 1162 -38.20 1.95 -12.89
CA CYS A 1162 -38.88 2.99 -12.10
C CYS A 1162 -39.60 2.39 -10.88
N GLU A 1163 -40.39 1.32 -11.06
CA GLU A 1163 -41.12 0.65 -9.98
C GLU A 1163 -40.22 0.21 -8.82
N GLU A 1164 -39.08 -0.42 -9.11
CA GLU A 1164 -38.18 -0.93 -8.08
C GLU A 1164 -37.29 0.17 -7.47
N MET A 1165 -36.93 1.21 -8.24
CA MET A 1165 -36.14 2.33 -7.71
C MET A 1165 -36.97 3.21 -6.75
N ASP A 1166 -38.25 3.46 -7.04
CA ASP A 1166 -39.18 4.16 -6.13
C ASP A 1166 -39.42 3.38 -4.83
N ARG A 1167 -39.26 2.05 -4.82
CA ARG A 1167 -39.33 1.23 -3.59
C ARG A 1167 -38.06 1.29 -2.74
N ILE A 1168 -36.91 1.59 -3.36
CA ILE A 1168 -35.63 1.75 -2.66
C ILE A 1168 -35.55 3.15 -2.05
N ASP A 1169 -35.78 4.19 -2.86
CA ASP A 1169 -35.92 5.58 -2.39
C ASP A 1169 -36.67 6.46 -3.43
N PRO A 1170 -37.88 6.96 -3.14
CA PRO A 1170 -38.61 7.89 -4.00
C PRO A 1170 -37.86 9.21 -4.30
N ALA A 1171 -36.87 9.59 -3.49
CA ALA A 1171 -36.10 10.83 -3.67
C ALA A 1171 -35.34 10.85 -5.02
N TYR A 1172 -34.95 9.68 -5.54
CA TYR A 1172 -34.26 9.53 -6.82
C TYR A 1172 -35.08 10.09 -8.01
N ARG A 1173 -36.41 10.06 -7.94
CA ARG A 1173 -37.30 10.62 -8.98
C ARG A 1173 -37.95 11.93 -8.55
N SER A 1174 -38.27 12.07 -7.25
CA SER A 1174 -38.95 13.24 -6.69
C SER A 1174 -38.13 14.55 -6.84
N SER A 1175 -36.80 14.47 -6.74
CA SER A 1175 -35.91 15.64 -6.77
C SER A 1175 -35.84 16.33 -8.15
N ARG A 1176 -35.99 15.58 -9.26
CA ARG A 1176 -35.83 16.11 -10.62
C ARG A 1176 -37.15 16.45 -11.32
N LEU A 1177 -38.28 15.87 -10.89
CA LEU A 1177 -39.60 16.25 -11.42
C LEU A 1177 -39.97 17.73 -11.19
N GLN A 1178 -39.39 18.38 -10.17
CA GLN A 1178 -39.54 19.83 -9.97
C GLN A 1178 -38.72 20.68 -10.97
N HIS A 1179 -37.58 20.17 -11.45
CA HIS A 1179 -36.76 20.86 -12.44
C HIS A 1179 -37.29 20.68 -13.88
N SER A 1180 -38.03 19.60 -14.14
CA SER A 1180 -38.75 19.40 -15.41
C SER A 1180 -39.84 20.46 -15.72
N SER A 1181 -39.96 21.51 -14.91
CA SER A 1181 -40.93 22.61 -15.06
C SER A 1181 -40.29 23.93 -15.53
N VAL A 1182 -38.95 23.99 -15.66
CA VAL A 1182 -38.22 25.19 -16.11
C VAL A 1182 -37.04 24.78 -17.01
N GLU A 1183 -37.14 25.17 -18.28
CA GLU A 1183 -36.17 25.01 -19.39
C GLU A 1183 -35.94 23.57 -19.91
#